data_AF-A0AB34JZM8-F1
#
_entry.id   AF-A0AB34JZM8-F1
#
_cell.length_a   1.000
_cell.length_b   1.000
_cell.length_c   1.000
_cell.angle_alpha   90.00
_cell.angle_beta   90.00
_cell.angle_gamma   90.00
#
_symmetry.space_group_name_H-M   'P 1'
#
loop_
_entity.id
_entity.type
_entity.pdbx_description
1 polymer ?
#
loop_
_entity_poly.entity_id
_entity_poly.type
_entity_poly.pdbx_seq_one_letter_code
_entity_poly.pdbx_strand_id
1 'polypeptide(L)'
;MEYERVQMDEEGREDMRYRQAMLKRWRLSMFLSFATGVLITIVAYRVALPCADPQLIADSAAAKCIPESKRLMAEAIDGALSKCPQCKACPACPSLQPTSCPPCPACTLECPKAEAPLAPGCPEKEPDAVVAGRNRALMLARPMKNIVECEAGQKCRMGADDRFKVLGQKGVTLWMTGLSGAGKTTICKALEKKLLLAMGKNVFNIDGDNLRTGLTRDLGFSPEDRAESVRRAAEVSALFAESGLISMVTLISPYRKDRDAAREMHRKRGIPFLEVFMDVPLDVVKARDPKGLYAKVAKGEIKGFTGIDAPYEAPLNAEVVLKNHEMGIDKCVDVLVTELQRRGILSGHPDAGNGLAVPDGGEHINLIVPADELPAKLAEAAKLPAVPLTDVDVNWLQVIGEGWAAPLRGFMREGTLLQTLHFNSMLVDADNFTGVGAYNHRETDWMQTTFPRERVSMPVPIVLPITDFTRRQIEDAKAVALTNAAGVPLAILRLPEVYELRVREIISRTWGVIDDEHPYIKLLLSPGKSFAVGGEVELLGRIKYGDGLDQYRLTVDELRAAFKKKGADVVYAFQTRNPTHAGHGFLMKDSRKKLIARGYKNPVLWLSPLGGWTKSSDVPLDVRVKQHHEVMAAGELHPDWTVMAIWPSPMIYAGPTEVQFHAKSRRVAGAAFFTVGRDPAGMPYSSGPNKGDDLYHPDHGRYVLMSSPGVGEMQFLGFEKVYYDKKDHTMRTRDSSRKSDFISISGSKMRKLAALGAKPCPPEIPSDLIAAKCIPPGFMVPKGWEIVSDYYIRQKTGDWVPYSKQLGGIAIAPNVRSTAEQPFGKPGFAATFVGPDGITPISPWHDLPLFPSGAAANVVNFMCEIPRLSTAKLEVQKKLPHNPIMQDKKKGALRYYTYGASFFNYGMLPQTWEDPAVKGFNGTSGDNDPLDVMEIGSTPFKVGEVRPVKVLGDLQLIDQGELDHKIIVIALDDPLAAQLSSAADLPRVMPGMVEKLVEWLKMYKTTDGKDVNVLASDTPTTVQAAMGVVNECHNSWKKLVAAGPGTTGFWLK
;
A
#
# COMPACT_ATOMS: atom_id res chain seq x y z
N MET A 1 -34.64 30.26 -24.29
CA MET A 1 -34.27 29.74 -25.62
C MET A 1 -34.86 30.51 -26.79
N GLU A 2 -35.99 31.24 -26.68
CA GLU A 2 -36.43 32.14 -27.77
C GLU A 2 -35.69 33.49 -27.80
N TYR A 3 -35.06 33.89 -26.70
CA TYR A 3 -34.26 35.12 -26.61
C TYR A 3 -32.83 34.99 -27.20
N GLU A 4 -32.37 33.79 -27.53
CA GLU A 4 -31.00 33.53 -28.03
C GLU A 4 -30.92 33.30 -29.55
N ARG A 5 -32.05 33.40 -30.29
CA ARG A 5 -32.07 33.12 -31.73
C ARG A 5 -31.45 34.19 -32.63
N VAL A 6 -31.15 35.38 -32.10
CA VAL A 6 -30.87 36.56 -32.96
C VAL A 6 -29.36 36.88 -33.10
N GLN A 7 -28.43 36.18 -32.42
CA GLN A 7 -26.99 36.53 -32.46
C GLN A 7 -25.99 35.37 -32.66
N MET A 8 -26.40 34.20 -33.16
CA MET A 8 -25.45 33.09 -33.39
C MET A 8 -24.92 33.06 -34.82
N ASP A 9 -23.59 32.92 -34.96
CA ASP A 9 -22.88 32.67 -36.21
C ASP A 9 -23.18 31.26 -36.80
N GLU A 10 -22.62 30.94 -37.97
CA GLU A 10 -22.87 29.66 -38.65
C GLU A 10 -22.35 28.44 -37.87
N GLU A 11 -21.20 28.54 -37.17
CA GLU A 11 -20.66 27.47 -36.33
C GLU A 11 -21.55 27.18 -35.12
N GLY A 12 -22.08 28.21 -34.45
CA GLY A 12 -23.03 28.04 -33.36
C GLY A 12 -24.35 27.39 -33.80
N ARG A 13 -24.76 27.58 -35.07
CA ARG A 13 -25.95 26.93 -35.64
C ARG A 13 -25.70 25.45 -35.95
N GLU A 14 -24.47 25.04 -36.24
CA GLU A 14 -24.11 23.62 -36.39
C GLU A 14 -24.02 22.87 -35.06
N ASP A 15 -23.42 23.44 -34.01
CA ASP A 15 -23.37 22.79 -32.68
C ASP A 15 -24.79 22.61 -32.11
N MET A 16 -25.69 23.58 -32.33
CA MET A 16 -27.09 23.44 -31.92
C MET A 16 -27.83 22.35 -32.71
N ARG A 17 -27.57 22.21 -34.02
CA ARG A 17 -28.11 21.10 -34.84
C ARG A 17 -27.58 19.74 -34.37
N TYR A 18 -26.29 19.66 -34.01
CA TYR A 18 -25.66 18.45 -33.47
C TYR A 18 -26.24 18.05 -32.11
N ARG A 19 -26.43 19.01 -31.19
CA ARG A 19 -27.08 18.77 -29.89
C ARG A 19 -28.54 18.36 -30.03
N GLN A 20 -29.29 18.94 -30.98
CA GLN A 20 -30.66 18.51 -31.28
C GLN A 20 -30.72 17.10 -31.89
N ALA A 21 -29.74 16.72 -32.72
CA ALA A 21 -29.63 15.36 -33.25
C ALA A 21 -29.29 14.34 -32.15
N MET A 22 -28.41 14.69 -31.20
CA MET A 22 -28.09 13.91 -30.01
C MET A 22 -29.30 13.74 -29.08
N LEU A 23 -30.05 14.83 -28.82
CA LEU A 23 -31.28 14.77 -28.01
C LEU A 23 -32.38 13.95 -28.69
N LYS A 24 -32.50 13.98 -30.02
CA LYS A 24 -33.41 13.10 -30.77
C LYS A 24 -32.99 11.63 -30.68
N ARG A 25 -31.69 11.32 -30.81
CA ARG A 25 -31.15 9.95 -30.62
C ARG A 25 -31.34 9.44 -29.19
N TRP A 26 -31.14 10.31 -28.19
CA TRP A 26 -31.31 9.97 -26.78
C TRP A 26 -32.78 9.72 -26.43
N ARG A 27 -33.70 10.55 -26.94
CA ARG A 27 -35.16 10.32 -26.81
C ARG A 27 -35.64 9.07 -27.54
N LEU A 28 -35.11 8.78 -28.73
CA LEU A 28 -35.44 7.56 -29.47
C LEU A 28 -34.94 6.30 -28.74
N SER A 29 -33.75 6.35 -28.14
CA SER A 29 -33.20 5.27 -27.30
C SER A 29 -34.01 5.05 -26.01
N MET A 30 -34.49 6.13 -25.37
CA MET A 30 -35.39 6.02 -24.23
C MET A 30 -36.77 5.48 -24.62
N PHE A 31 -37.32 5.90 -25.77
CA PHE A 31 -38.61 5.43 -26.25
C PHE A 31 -38.57 3.96 -26.70
N LEU A 32 -37.47 3.52 -27.33
CA LEU A 32 -37.20 2.12 -27.63
C LEU A 32 -37.07 1.30 -26.34
N SER A 33 -36.30 1.77 -25.35
CA SER A 33 -36.15 1.07 -24.06
C SER A 33 -37.47 0.97 -23.28
N PHE A 34 -38.32 2.01 -23.35
CA PHE A 34 -39.64 2.03 -22.73
C PHE A 34 -40.63 1.12 -23.48
N ALA A 35 -40.63 1.14 -24.81
CA ALA A 35 -41.48 0.27 -25.64
C ALA A 35 -41.10 -1.21 -25.47
N THR A 36 -39.81 -1.53 -25.38
CA THR A 36 -39.33 -2.90 -25.07
C THR A 36 -39.73 -3.31 -23.65
N GLY A 37 -39.65 -2.42 -22.66
CA GLY A 37 -40.11 -2.67 -21.29
C GLY A 37 -41.63 -2.90 -21.18
N VAL A 38 -42.43 -2.14 -21.93
CA VAL A 38 -43.90 -2.28 -21.96
C VAL A 38 -44.31 -3.56 -22.70
N LEU A 39 -43.66 -3.92 -23.82
CA LEU A 39 -43.92 -5.20 -24.50
C LEU A 39 -43.59 -6.40 -23.62
N ILE A 40 -42.47 -6.35 -22.89
CA ILE A 40 -42.07 -7.40 -21.93
C ILE A 40 -43.08 -7.50 -20.78
N THR A 41 -43.62 -6.37 -20.32
CA THR A 41 -44.63 -6.35 -19.24
C THR A 41 -45.99 -6.88 -19.72
N ILE A 42 -46.41 -6.56 -20.96
CA ILE A 42 -47.67 -7.07 -21.54
C ILE A 42 -47.59 -8.58 -21.85
N VAL A 43 -46.43 -9.06 -22.30
CA VAL A 43 -46.19 -10.51 -22.49
C VAL A 43 -46.12 -11.23 -21.14
N ALA A 44 -45.50 -10.63 -20.11
CA ALA A 44 -45.48 -11.19 -18.76
C ALA A 44 -46.88 -11.21 -18.11
N TYR A 45 -47.74 -10.22 -18.36
CA TYR A 45 -49.10 -10.16 -17.82
C TYR A 45 -50.06 -11.16 -18.48
N ARG A 46 -49.86 -11.52 -19.77
CA ARG A 46 -50.70 -12.50 -20.47
C ARG A 46 -50.37 -13.95 -20.15
N VAL A 47 -49.20 -14.24 -19.56
CA VAL A 47 -48.78 -15.60 -19.17
C VAL A 47 -49.20 -15.95 -17.73
N ALA A 48 -49.73 -14.99 -16.96
CA ALA A 48 -49.99 -15.12 -15.52
C ALA A 48 -51.49 -15.20 -15.11
N LEU A 49 -52.37 -15.75 -15.95
CA LEU A 49 -53.75 -16.12 -15.55
C LEU A 49 -54.06 -17.52 -16.09
N PRO A 50 -54.15 -18.52 -15.20
CA PRO A 50 -55.49 -18.94 -14.77
C PRO A 50 -55.61 -19.13 -13.24
N CYS A 51 -56.86 -19.23 -12.78
CA CYS A 51 -57.36 -19.45 -11.41
C CYS A 51 -57.76 -18.19 -10.63
N ALA A 52 -58.89 -17.61 -11.04
CA ALA A 52 -59.78 -16.91 -10.13
C ALA A 52 -61.18 -17.54 -10.25
N ASP A 53 -61.42 -18.61 -9.50
CA ASP A 53 -62.75 -19.11 -9.16
C ASP A 53 -62.97 -18.85 -7.65
N PRO A 54 -63.94 -18.00 -7.24
CA PRO A 54 -64.17 -17.65 -5.84
C PRO A 54 -64.90 -18.70 -5.01
N GLN A 55 -65.07 -19.95 -5.46
CA GLN A 55 -65.90 -20.96 -4.77
C GLN A 55 -65.13 -22.13 -4.12
N LEU A 56 -63.80 -22.08 -4.07
CA LEU A 56 -62.94 -23.13 -3.48
C LEU A 56 -62.25 -22.72 -2.16
N ILE A 57 -62.74 -21.67 -1.50
CA ILE A 57 -62.31 -21.24 -0.16
C ILE A 57 -63.39 -21.64 0.85
N ALA A 58 -63.53 -22.94 1.12
CA ALA A 58 -64.31 -23.42 2.27
C ALA A 58 -63.88 -24.80 2.76
N ASP A 59 -63.51 -25.74 1.89
CA ASP A 59 -63.29 -27.13 2.30
C ASP A 59 -61.90 -27.67 1.92
N SER A 60 -60.89 -27.39 2.73
CA SER A 60 -59.73 -28.30 2.93
C SER A 60 -58.86 -27.86 4.12
N ALA A 61 -59.48 -27.75 5.29
CA ALA A 61 -58.75 -28.01 6.52
C ALA A 61 -58.40 -29.52 6.52
N ALA A 62 -57.11 -29.83 6.60
CA ALA A 62 -56.49 -31.17 6.67
C ALA A 62 -56.04 -31.82 5.34
N ALA A 63 -54.94 -31.35 4.75
CA ALA A 63 -53.92 -32.21 4.11
C ALA A 63 -52.60 -31.44 3.92
N LYS A 64 -51.47 -32.15 4.03
CA LYS A 64 -50.09 -31.63 4.03
C LYS A 64 -49.73 -30.88 2.74
N CYS A 65 -49.46 -29.57 2.81
CA CYS A 65 -48.76 -28.84 1.76
C CYS A 65 -47.25 -29.14 1.83
N ILE A 66 -46.80 -30.09 1.02
CA ILE A 66 -45.41 -30.13 0.53
C ILE A 66 -45.35 -29.17 -0.65
N PRO A 67 -44.43 -28.19 -0.69
CA PRO A 67 -44.28 -27.30 -1.85
C PRO A 67 -43.95 -28.09 -3.11
N GLU A 68 -44.58 -27.74 -4.22
CA GLU A 68 -44.45 -28.35 -5.56
C GLU A 68 -42.99 -28.43 -6.06
N SER A 69 -42.09 -27.62 -5.48
CA SER A 69 -40.64 -27.68 -5.68
C SER A 69 -39.96 -28.95 -5.14
N LYS A 70 -40.50 -29.59 -4.10
CA LYS A 70 -39.98 -30.86 -3.56
C LYS A 70 -40.41 -32.07 -4.40
N ARG A 71 -41.56 -32.01 -5.08
CA ARG A 71 -42.01 -33.06 -6.00
C ARG A 71 -41.15 -33.08 -7.27
N LEU A 72 -40.84 -31.91 -7.82
CA LEU A 72 -39.94 -31.77 -8.97
C LEU A 72 -38.48 -32.15 -8.64
N MET A 73 -38.03 -31.95 -7.39
CA MET A 73 -36.73 -32.45 -6.93
C MET A 73 -36.70 -33.98 -6.76
N ALA A 74 -37.79 -34.58 -6.27
CA ALA A 74 -37.89 -36.04 -6.13
C ALA A 74 -37.95 -36.74 -7.50
N GLU A 75 -38.69 -36.20 -8.47
CA GLU A 75 -38.77 -36.73 -9.84
C GLU A 75 -37.44 -36.56 -10.61
N ALA A 76 -36.68 -35.48 -10.34
CA ALA A 76 -35.35 -35.27 -10.92
C ALA A 76 -34.26 -36.17 -10.31
N ILE A 77 -34.37 -36.52 -9.02
CA ILE A 77 -33.46 -37.46 -8.34
C ILE A 77 -33.73 -38.90 -8.79
N ASP A 78 -35.01 -39.29 -8.96
CA ASP A 78 -35.39 -40.63 -9.41
C ASP A 78 -34.99 -40.89 -10.88
N GLY A 79 -35.02 -39.86 -11.73
CA GLY A 79 -34.51 -39.92 -13.10
C GLY A 79 -32.98 -40.15 -13.18
N ALA A 80 -32.21 -39.61 -12.23
CA ALA A 80 -30.74 -39.72 -12.22
C ALA A 80 -30.22 -41.04 -11.62
N LEU A 81 -31.00 -41.74 -10.80
CA LEU A 81 -30.64 -43.03 -10.20
C LEU A 81 -30.94 -44.25 -11.10
N SER A 82 -31.47 -44.04 -12.31
CA SER A 82 -31.93 -45.12 -13.20
C SER A 82 -30.87 -45.73 -14.14
N LYS A 83 -29.59 -45.36 -14.04
CA LYS A 83 -28.53 -45.77 -15.01
C LYS A 83 -27.42 -46.66 -14.45
N CYS A 84 -27.71 -47.56 -13.50
CA CYS A 84 -26.81 -48.69 -13.20
C CYS A 84 -27.64 -49.95 -12.86
N PRO A 85 -27.66 -50.99 -13.72
CA PRO A 85 -28.47 -52.19 -13.49
C PRO A 85 -28.03 -53.04 -12.30
N GLN A 86 -26.83 -52.82 -11.74
CA GLN A 86 -26.21 -53.70 -10.74
C GLN A 86 -26.38 -53.26 -9.28
N CYS A 87 -26.94 -52.07 -9.01
CA CYS A 87 -27.18 -51.62 -7.63
C CYS A 87 -28.52 -52.07 -7.02
N LYS A 88 -29.43 -52.70 -7.78
CA LYS A 88 -30.77 -53.08 -7.27
C LYS A 88 -30.84 -54.33 -6.37
N ALA A 89 -29.71 -54.97 -6.04
CA ALA A 89 -29.70 -56.23 -5.30
C ALA A 89 -28.92 -56.21 -3.97
N CYS A 90 -28.59 -55.05 -3.41
CA CYS A 90 -27.95 -54.97 -2.08
C CYS A 90 -29.00 -54.66 -0.99
N PRO A 91 -29.27 -55.56 -0.03
CA PRO A 91 -30.31 -55.35 1.00
C PRO A 91 -29.97 -54.28 2.05
N ALA A 92 -28.78 -53.67 2.01
CA ALA A 92 -28.24 -52.89 3.13
C ALA A 92 -28.25 -51.36 2.96
N CYS A 93 -28.96 -50.78 1.99
CA CYS A 93 -28.86 -49.33 1.73
C CYS A 93 -30.22 -48.63 1.53
N PRO A 94 -30.85 -48.12 2.63
CA PRO A 94 -31.72 -46.97 2.46
C PRO A 94 -31.57 -45.91 3.58
N SER A 95 -30.36 -45.46 3.95
CA SER A 95 -30.24 -44.28 4.86
C SER A 95 -28.88 -43.56 5.01
N LEU A 96 -27.90 -43.66 4.09
CA LEU A 96 -26.60 -42.96 4.27
C LEU A 96 -26.23 -42.00 3.12
N GLN A 97 -25.68 -40.85 3.50
CA GLN A 97 -25.14 -39.81 2.61
C GLN A 97 -23.90 -40.33 1.81
N PRO A 98 -23.58 -39.74 0.65
CA PRO A 98 -22.69 -40.35 -0.36
C PRO A 98 -21.19 -40.48 0.01
N THR A 99 -20.76 -40.09 1.21
CA THR A 99 -19.34 -39.92 1.55
C THR A 99 -18.79 -40.94 2.55
N SER A 100 -19.57 -41.94 2.98
CA SER A 100 -19.15 -42.85 4.06
C SER A 100 -19.43 -44.33 3.80
N CYS A 101 -19.23 -44.83 2.57
CA CYS A 101 -19.31 -46.26 2.28
C CYS A 101 -17.91 -46.91 2.41
N PRO A 102 -17.70 -47.92 3.27
CA PRO A 102 -16.44 -48.66 3.32
C PRO A 102 -16.26 -49.56 2.08
N PRO A 103 -15.01 -49.90 1.67
CA PRO A 103 -14.75 -50.62 0.44
C PRO A 103 -15.35 -52.03 0.46
N CYS A 104 -16.19 -52.33 -0.54
CA CYS A 104 -16.82 -53.63 -0.74
C CYS A 104 -15.82 -54.61 -1.40
N PRO A 105 -15.64 -55.84 -0.89
CA PRO A 105 -14.66 -56.81 -1.44
C PRO A 105 -15.02 -57.39 -2.82
N ALA A 106 -16.14 -57.01 -3.42
CA ALA A 106 -16.68 -57.63 -4.64
C ALA A 106 -16.57 -56.76 -5.92
N CYS A 107 -15.87 -55.62 -5.88
CA CYS A 107 -15.80 -54.69 -7.01
C CYS A 107 -14.35 -54.35 -7.39
N THR A 108 -13.79 -55.05 -8.38
CA THR A 108 -12.44 -54.80 -8.94
C THR A 108 -12.45 -53.78 -10.08
N LEU A 109 -13.05 -52.61 -9.87
CA LEU A 109 -12.96 -51.49 -10.83
C LEU A 109 -12.58 -50.21 -10.06
N GLU A 110 -11.36 -49.73 -10.32
CA GLU A 110 -10.87 -48.44 -9.84
C GLU A 110 -11.72 -47.30 -10.43
N CYS A 111 -12.11 -46.36 -9.58
CA CYS A 111 -12.70 -45.09 -10.00
C CYS A 111 -11.57 -44.21 -10.57
N PRO A 112 -11.66 -43.68 -11.80
CA PRO A 112 -10.54 -42.96 -12.41
C PRO A 112 -10.27 -41.67 -11.65
N LYS A 113 -9.05 -41.58 -11.10
CA LYS A 113 -8.40 -40.35 -10.65
C LYS A 113 -8.12 -39.43 -11.83
N ALA A 114 -8.00 -38.15 -11.51
CA ALA A 114 -7.74 -37.03 -12.40
C ALA A 114 -6.42 -37.14 -13.20
N GLU A 115 -6.35 -36.30 -14.24
CA GLU A 115 -5.17 -35.83 -14.98
C GLU A 115 -4.68 -36.65 -16.19
N ALA A 116 -5.08 -36.18 -17.38
CA ALA A 116 -4.34 -36.33 -18.64
C ALA A 116 -4.38 -35.00 -19.43
N PRO A 117 -3.33 -34.61 -20.16
CA PRO A 117 -3.28 -33.32 -20.87
C PRO A 117 -4.21 -33.30 -22.08
N LEU A 118 -4.94 -32.21 -22.27
CA LEU A 118 -5.78 -31.97 -23.44
C LEU A 118 -4.93 -31.71 -24.69
N ALA A 119 -5.26 -32.39 -25.79
CA ALA A 119 -4.66 -32.18 -27.10
C ALA A 119 -5.03 -30.79 -27.70
N PRO A 120 -4.19 -30.19 -28.56
CA PRO A 120 -4.46 -28.87 -29.13
C PRO A 120 -5.58 -28.96 -30.18
N GLY A 121 -6.69 -28.23 -29.97
CA GLY A 121 -7.74 -28.07 -30.98
C GLY A 121 -9.20 -28.01 -30.49
N CYS A 122 -9.50 -28.10 -29.20
CA CYS A 122 -10.88 -27.95 -28.73
C CYS A 122 -11.27 -26.47 -28.52
N PRO A 123 -12.42 -26.00 -29.04
CA PRO A 123 -12.91 -24.66 -28.76
C PRO A 123 -13.34 -24.55 -27.29
N GLU A 124 -12.97 -23.44 -26.64
CA GLU A 124 -13.38 -23.11 -25.28
C GLU A 124 -14.92 -23.11 -25.18
N LYS A 125 -15.48 -23.82 -24.19
CA LYS A 125 -16.89 -23.72 -23.87
C LYS A 125 -17.18 -22.35 -23.26
N GLU A 126 -18.10 -21.60 -23.88
CA GLU A 126 -18.73 -20.44 -23.24
C GLU A 126 -19.33 -20.85 -21.88
N PRO A 127 -19.32 -19.96 -20.86
CA PRO A 127 -19.94 -20.25 -19.59
C PRO A 127 -21.46 -20.45 -19.77
N ASP A 128 -21.93 -21.65 -19.46
CA ASP A 128 -23.31 -22.11 -19.66
C ASP A 128 -24.36 -21.06 -19.22
N ALA A 129 -25.28 -20.72 -20.13
CA ALA A 129 -26.44 -19.84 -19.89
C ALA A 129 -27.29 -20.26 -18.66
N VAL A 130 -27.13 -21.51 -18.20
CA VAL A 130 -27.72 -22.07 -16.99
C VAL A 130 -27.24 -21.36 -15.73
N VAL A 131 -25.98 -20.90 -15.68
CA VAL A 131 -25.41 -20.18 -14.51
C VAL A 131 -25.98 -18.76 -14.43
N ALA A 132 -26.10 -18.06 -15.56
CA ALA A 132 -26.71 -16.74 -15.63
C ALA A 132 -28.21 -16.79 -15.29
N GLY A 133 -28.93 -17.80 -15.78
CA GLY A 133 -30.35 -18.04 -15.45
C GLY A 133 -30.56 -18.33 -13.96
N ARG A 134 -29.70 -19.16 -13.36
CA ARG A 134 -29.73 -19.48 -11.93
C ARG A 134 -29.42 -18.26 -11.06
N ASN A 135 -28.44 -17.43 -11.46
CA ASN A 135 -28.11 -16.18 -10.77
C ASN A 135 -29.21 -15.13 -10.89
N ARG A 136 -29.92 -15.07 -12.02
CA ARG A 136 -31.07 -14.17 -12.21
C ARG A 136 -32.27 -14.62 -11.38
N ALA A 137 -32.54 -15.92 -11.32
CA ALA A 137 -33.56 -16.48 -10.44
C ALA A 137 -33.22 -16.23 -8.96
N LEU A 138 -31.95 -16.40 -8.56
CA LEU A 138 -31.46 -16.08 -7.21
C LEU A 138 -31.47 -14.59 -6.90
N MET A 139 -31.33 -13.70 -7.89
CA MET A 139 -31.48 -12.24 -7.71
C MET A 139 -32.94 -11.80 -7.59
N LEU A 140 -33.84 -12.43 -8.36
CA LEU A 140 -35.27 -12.14 -8.35
C LEU A 140 -36.00 -12.78 -7.16
N ALA A 141 -35.45 -13.85 -6.60
CA ALA A 141 -35.90 -14.45 -5.34
C ALA A 141 -35.38 -13.72 -4.10
N ARG A 142 -34.59 -12.64 -4.24
CA ARG A 142 -34.14 -11.85 -3.09
C ARG A 142 -35.29 -11.00 -2.58
N PRO A 143 -35.51 -10.94 -1.26
CA PRO A 143 -36.47 -10.00 -0.70
C PRO A 143 -36.07 -8.58 -1.08
N MET A 144 -37.06 -7.77 -1.44
CA MET A 144 -36.87 -6.37 -1.80
C MET A 144 -36.18 -5.63 -0.64
N LYS A 145 -35.33 -4.63 -0.95
CA LYS A 145 -34.44 -3.88 -0.03
C LYS A 145 -35.08 -3.32 1.26
N ASN A 146 -36.40 -3.41 1.44
CA ASN A 146 -37.16 -2.87 2.56
C ASN A 146 -38.09 -3.89 3.24
N ILE A 147 -37.98 -5.19 2.94
CA ILE A 147 -38.78 -6.24 3.59
C ILE A 147 -37.83 -7.16 4.35
N VAL A 148 -37.98 -7.22 5.67
CA VAL A 148 -37.28 -8.19 6.52
C VAL A 148 -38.12 -9.47 6.53
N GLU A 149 -37.77 -10.44 5.70
CA GLU A 149 -38.32 -11.80 5.79
C GLU A 149 -37.47 -12.60 6.77
N CYS A 150 -38.09 -13.12 7.82
CA CYS A 150 -37.42 -13.91 8.84
C CYS A 150 -37.56 -15.40 8.54
N GLU A 151 -36.43 -16.11 8.46
CA GLU A 151 -36.43 -17.57 8.34
C GLU A 151 -36.89 -18.23 9.66
N ALA A 152 -37.46 -19.44 9.55
CA ALA A 152 -37.90 -20.21 10.71
C ALA A 152 -36.70 -20.50 11.65
N GLY A 153 -36.68 -19.85 12.82
CA GLY A 153 -35.64 -20.01 13.84
C GLY A 153 -34.71 -18.80 14.04
N GLN A 154 -34.78 -17.77 13.19
CA GLN A 154 -33.98 -16.55 13.36
C GLN A 154 -34.66 -15.55 14.30
N LYS A 155 -33.87 -14.89 15.17
CA LYS A 155 -34.35 -13.75 15.97
C LYS A 155 -34.61 -12.55 15.06
N CYS A 156 -35.88 -12.30 14.79
CA CYS A 156 -36.41 -11.25 13.92
C CYS A 156 -36.31 -9.84 14.56
N ARG A 157 -35.12 -9.43 15.04
CA ARG A 157 -34.88 -8.10 15.64
C ARG A 157 -33.70 -7.42 14.96
N MET A 158 -33.92 -6.18 14.51
CA MET A 158 -32.87 -5.30 13.98
C MET A 158 -31.77 -5.08 15.04
N GLY A 159 -30.49 -5.08 14.62
CA GLY A 159 -29.34 -4.90 15.51
C GLY A 159 -29.24 -3.47 16.06
N ALA A 160 -28.51 -3.28 17.17
CA ALA A 160 -28.31 -1.96 17.77
C ALA A 160 -27.51 -1.02 16.84
N ASP A 161 -26.52 -1.57 16.11
CA ASP A 161 -25.67 -0.80 15.20
C ASP A 161 -26.44 -0.16 14.03
N ASP A 162 -27.44 -0.86 13.49
CA ASP A 162 -28.32 -0.32 12.44
C ASP A 162 -29.10 0.89 12.96
N ARG A 163 -29.60 0.80 14.21
CA ARG A 163 -30.30 1.91 14.87
C ARG A 163 -29.35 3.08 15.11
N PHE A 164 -28.16 2.82 15.61
CA PHE A 164 -27.16 3.85 15.92
C PHE A 164 -26.77 4.63 14.67
N LYS A 165 -26.57 3.93 13.55
CA LYS A 165 -26.25 4.52 12.26
C LYS A 165 -27.35 5.45 11.75
N VAL A 166 -28.62 5.03 11.85
CA VAL A 166 -29.76 5.86 11.43
C VAL A 166 -29.92 7.10 12.33
N LEU A 167 -29.69 6.96 13.64
CA LEU A 167 -29.85 8.04 14.59
C LEU A 167 -28.66 9.01 14.65
N GLY A 168 -27.51 8.66 14.04
CA GLY A 168 -26.29 9.46 14.13
C GLY A 168 -25.78 9.63 15.57
N GLN A 169 -25.96 8.59 16.39
CA GLN A 169 -25.48 8.49 17.78
C GLN A 169 -25.43 7.01 18.20
N LYS A 170 -24.52 6.65 19.11
CA LYS A 170 -24.59 5.37 19.81
C LYS A 170 -25.43 5.51 21.07
N GLY A 171 -26.17 4.46 21.41
CA GLY A 171 -26.77 4.40 22.73
C GLY A 171 -25.72 4.12 23.81
N VAL A 172 -25.91 4.71 24.98
CA VAL A 172 -25.02 4.57 26.15
C VAL A 172 -25.82 4.76 27.42
N THR A 173 -25.39 4.14 28.51
CA THR A 173 -25.88 4.47 29.85
C THR A 173 -24.85 5.29 30.63
N LEU A 174 -25.21 6.52 30.96
CA LEU A 174 -24.51 7.41 31.90
C LEU A 174 -25.07 7.17 33.31
N TRP A 175 -24.35 6.39 34.11
CA TRP A 175 -24.76 6.03 35.46
C TRP A 175 -24.20 7.01 36.49
N MET A 176 -24.97 8.03 36.86
CA MET A 176 -24.56 9.03 37.84
C MET A 176 -24.82 8.54 39.27
N THR A 177 -23.74 8.32 40.04
CA THR A 177 -23.81 7.87 41.45
C THR A 177 -23.15 8.88 42.38
N GLY A 178 -23.63 8.98 43.62
CA GLY A 178 -23.09 9.87 44.64
C GLY A 178 -24.06 10.06 45.81
N LEU A 179 -23.62 10.73 46.87
CA LEU A 179 -24.45 11.04 48.03
C LEU A 179 -25.72 11.82 47.67
N SER A 180 -26.75 11.75 48.53
CA SER A 180 -27.94 12.62 48.38
C SER A 180 -27.49 14.09 48.43
N GLY A 181 -27.99 14.96 47.55
CA GLY A 181 -27.53 16.35 47.47
C GLY A 181 -26.20 16.57 46.70
N ALA A 182 -25.55 15.53 46.18
CA ALA A 182 -24.32 15.65 45.40
C ALA A 182 -24.50 16.28 43.99
N GLY A 183 -25.71 16.71 43.61
CA GLY A 183 -25.95 17.45 42.35
C GLY A 183 -26.24 16.60 41.10
N LYS A 184 -26.52 15.29 41.25
CA LYS A 184 -26.90 14.37 40.15
C LYS A 184 -28.01 14.94 39.26
N THR A 185 -29.17 15.24 39.85
CA THR A 185 -30.34 15.77 39.13
C THR A 185 -30.04 17.11 38.45
N THR A 186 -29.26 17.99 39.09
CA THR A 186 -28.91 19.32 38.54
C THR A 186 -28.05 19.20 37.29
N ILE A 187 -26.96 18.42 37.35
CA ILE A 187 -26.06 18.22 36.21
C ILE A 187 -26.75 17.41 35.11
N CYS A 188 -27.54 16.39 35.45
CA CYS A 188 -28.31 15.63 34.48
C CYS A 188 -29.26 16.52 33.69
N LYS A 189 -30.04 17.41 34.34
CA LYS A 189 -30.94 18.33 33.64
C LYS A 189 -30.19 19.30 32.72
N ALA A 190 -29.04 19.81 33.15
CA ALA A 190 -28.21 20.69 32.35
C ALA A 190 -27.60 19.97 31.13
N LEU A 191 -27.12 18.74 31.33
CA LEU A 191 -26.60 17.89 30.26
C LEU A 191 -27.71 17.49 29.27
N GLU A 192 -28.88 17.08 29.77
CA GLU A 192 -30.07 16.76 28.98
C GLU A 192 -30.45 17.93 28.07
N LYS A 193 -30.55 19.14 28.64
CA LYS A 193 -30.83 20.36 27.87
C LYS A 193 -29.80 20.59 26.77
N LYS A 194 -28.51 20.44 27.08
CA LYS A 194 -27.42 20.65 26.10
C LYS A 194 -27.47 19.60 24.98
N LEU A 195 -27.56 18.32 25.33
CA LEU A 195 -27.58 17.23 24.36
C LEU A 195 -28.83 17.28 23.47
N LEU A 196 -30.00 17.52 24.05
CA LEU A 196 -31.26 17.55 23.31
C LEU A 196 -31.42 18.84 22.50
N LEU A 197 -31.39 20.01 23.15
CA LEU A 197 -31.77 21.27 22.51
C LEU A 197 -30.64 21.89 21.68
N ALA A 198 -29.39 21.73 22.09
CA ALA A 198 -28.26 22.33 21.38
C ALA A 198 -27.58 21.35 20.40
N MET A 199 -27.61 20.04 20.66
CA MET A 199 -26.89 19.04 19.87
C MET A 199 -27.80 18.05 19.12
N GLY A 200 -29.13 18.14 19.30
CA GLY A 200 -30.10 17.30 18.58
C GLY A 200 -29.98 15.80 18.87
N LYS A 201 -29.55 15.42 20.09
CA LYS A 201 -29.37 14.02 20.48
C LYS A 201 -30.56 13.47 21.24
N ASN A 202 -30.88 12.20 20.99
CA ASN A 202 -31.90 11.45 21.70
C ASN A 202 -31.37 11.02 23.06
N VAL A 203 -31.97 11.58 24.11
CA VAL A 203 -31.55 11.40 25.49
C VAL A 203 -32.77 11.13 26.37
N PHE A 204 -32.61 10.38 27.46
CA PHE A 204 -33.68 10.18 28.42
C PHE A 204 -33.13 10.01 29.85
N ASN A 205 -33.68 10.76 30.80
CA ASN A 205 -33.32 10.67 32.21
C ASN A 205 -34.20 9.64 32.97
N ILE A 206 -33.53 8.71 33.65
CA ILE A 206 -34.10 7.72 34.57
C ILE A 206 -33.71 8.15 35.98
N ASP A 207 -34.68 8.62 36.75
CA ASP A 207 -34.50 9.14 38.11
C ASP A 207 -35.27 8.26 39.10
N GLY A 208 -34.83 8.21 40.36
CA GLY A 208 -35.61 7.61 41.43
C GLY A 208 -37.00 8.23 41.54
N ASP A 209 -37.14 9.52 41.23
CA ASP A 209 -38.43 10.23 41.30
C ASP A 209 -39.42 9.75 40.19
N ASN A 210 -38.95 9.37 38.99
CA ASN A 210 -39.83 8.86 37.92
C ASN A 210 -40.04 7.34 37.96
N LEU A 211 -39.06 6.58 38.45
CA LEU A 211 -39.20 5.14 38.65
C LEU A 211 -40.10 4.80 39.84
N ARG A 212 -40.05 5.57 40.93
CA ARG A 212 -40.77 5.26 42.18
C ARG A 212 -42.28 5.39 42.08
N THR A 213 -42.79 6.22 41.19
CA THR A 213 -44.24 6.35 40.96
C THR A 213 -44.78 5.25 40.03
N GLY A 214 -43.90 4.51 39.35
CA GLY A 214 -44.26 3.49 38.36
C GLY A 214 -43.57 2.16 38.61
N LEU A 215 -42.45 1.93 37.90
CA LEU A 215 -41.76 0.63 37.83
C LEU A 215 -41.25 0.10 39.17
N THR A 216 -41.01 0.96 40.15
CA THR A 216 -40.46 0.61 41.47
C THR A 216 -41.37 1.00 42.63
N ARG A 217 -42.67 1.23 42.35
CA ARG A 217 -43.66 1.64 43.37
C ARG A 217 -43.91 0.60 44.46
N ASP A 218 -43.60 -0.65 44.17
CA ASP A 218 -43.71 -1.83 45.04
C ASP A 218 -42.52 -2.01 45.98
N LEU A 219 -41.43 -1.25 45.78
CA LEU A 219 -40.18 -1.40 46.52
C LEU A 219 -40.06 -0.40 47.68
N GLY A 220 -39.73 -0.93 48.87
CA GLY A 220 -39.47 -0.15 50.07
C GLY A 220 -38.04 0.37 50.17
N PHE A 221 -37.50 0.43 51.39
CA PHE A 221 -36.18 0.99 51.69
C PHE A 221 -35.20 -0.03 52.29
N SER A 222 -35.56 -1.32 52.33
CA SER A 222 -34.66 -2.40 52.75
C SER A 222 -33.46 -2.51 51.79
N PRO A 223 -32.33 -3.10 52.23
CA PRO A 223 -31.20 -3.38 51.33
C PRO A 223 -31.61 -4.16 50.07
N GLU A 224 -32.50 -5.14 50.21
CA GLU A 224 -32.98 -6.00 49.13
C GLU A 224 -33.82 -5.20 48.13
N ASP A 225 -34.74 -4.35 48.60
CA ASP A 225 -35.57 -3.49 47.75
C ASP A 225 -34.72 -2.44 47.03
N ARG A 226 -33.66 -1.94 47.67
CA ARG A 226 -32.71 -1.01 47.03
C ARG A 226 -31.92 -1.70 45.92
N ALA A 227 -31.45 -2.92 46.15
CA ALA A 227 -30.76 -3.72 45.14
C ALA A 227 -31.68 -4.01 43.95
N GLU A 228 -32.93 -4.40 44.19
CA GLU A 228 -33.91 -4.63 43.13
C GLU A 228 -34.27 -3.34 42.37
N SER A 229 -34.36 -2.20 43.06
CA SER A 229 -34.57 -0.89 42.41
C SER A 229 -33.42 -0.56 41.45
N VAL A 230 -32.17 -0.78 41.86
CA VAL A 230 -30.99 -0.59 41.01
C VAL A 230 -30.99 -1.57 39.82
N ARG A 231 -31.31 -2.84 40.06
CA ARG A 231 -31.40 -3.85 39.01
C ARG A 231 -32.46 -3.51 37.96
N ARG A 232 -33.66 -3.09 38.37
CA ARG A 232 -34.73 -2.64 37.45
C ARG A 232 -34.33 -1.42 36.65
N ALA A 233 -33.67 -0.44 37.29
CA ALA A 233 -33.16 0.74 36.59
C ALA A 233 -32.10 0.36 35.55
N ALA A 234 -31.21 -0.58 35.87
CA ALA A 234 -30.18 -1.08 34.95
C ALA A 234 -30.77 -1.81 33.74
N GLU A 235 -31.80 -2.63 33.93
CA GLU A 235 -32.51 -3.29 32.83
C GLU A 235 -33.12 -2.29 31.86
N VAL A 236 -33.80 -1.28 32.41
CA VAL A 236 -34.48 -0.27 31.60
C VAL A 236 -33.47 0.64 30.90
N SER A 237 -32.41 1.08 31.58
CA SER A 237 -31.36 1.88 30.95
C SER A 237 -30.68 1.13 29.82
N ALA A 238 -30.44 -0.19 29.99
CA ALA A 238 -29.89 -1.03 28.94
C ALA A 238 -30.82 -1.09 27.72
N LEU A 239 -32.12 -1.27 27.90
CA LEU A 239 -33.09 -1.28 26.79
C LEU A 239 -33.14 0.08 26.05
N PHE A 240 -33.12 1.20 26.78
CA PHE A 240 -33.04 2.53 26.17
C PHE A 240 -31.76 2.72 25.38
N ALA A 241 -30.61 2.33 25.93
CA ALA A 241 -29.34 2.40 25.23
C ALA A 241 -29.29 1.46 24.01
N GLU A 242 -29.84 0.25 24.09
CA GLU A 242 -29.94 -0.69 22.95
C GLU A 242 -30.78 -0.12 21.78
N SER A 243 -31.74 0.75 22.10
CA SER A 243 -32.56 1.45 21.10
C SER A 243 -31.88 2.69 20.50
N GLY A 244 -30.71 3.09 21.01
CA GLY A 244 -29.92 4.22 20.51
C GLY A 244 -29.98 5.50 21.34
N LEU A 245 -30.63 5.48 22.50
CA LEU A 245 -30.69 6.66 23.38
C LEU A 245 -29.46 6.78 24.29
N ILE A 246 -29.09 8.02 24.62
CA ILE A 246 -28.20 8.31 25.75
C ILE A 246 -29.08 8.27 27.01
N SER A 247 -29.05 7.14 27.70
CA SER A 247 -29.79 6.94 28.95
C SER A 247 -28.98 7.51 30.11
N MET A 248 -29.56 8.42 30.88
CA MET A 248 -28.93 9.01 32.06
C MET A 248 -29.62 8.49 33.31
N VAL A 249 -28.90 7.78 34.18
CA VAL A 249 -29.45 7.24 35.43
C VAL A 249 -28.96 8.08 36.59
N THR A 250 -29.88 8.60 37.43
CA THR A 250 -29.56 9.53 38.53
C THR A 250 -29.86 8.97 39.92
N LEU A 251 -29.50 7.70 40.16
CA LEU A 251 -29.72 7.04 41.46
C LEU A 251 -28.58 7.31 42.46
N ILE A 252 -28.85 7.11 43.75
CA ILE A 252 -27.77 7.09 44.76
C ILE A 252 -26.88 5.86 44.51
N SER A 253 -27.50 4.69 44.30
CA SER A 253 -26.86 3.39 44.03
C SER A 253 -25.60 3.16 44.89
N PRO A 254 -25.74 3.04 46.22
CA PRO A 254 -24.64 3.18 47.16
C PRO A 254 -23.62 2.04 47.14
N TYR A 255 -24.03 0.83 46.78
CA TYR A 255 -23.19 -0.36 46.82
C TYR A 255 -22.48 -0.58 45.49
N ARG A 256 -21.17 -0.85 45.52
CA ARG A 256 -20.37 -1.13 44.32
C ARG A 256 -20.90 -2.34 43.57
N LYS A 257 -21.21 -3.42 44.30
CA LYS A 257 -21.72 -4.68 43.75
C LYS A 257 -22.90 -4.47 42.79
N ASP A 258 -23.84 -3.59 43.13
CA ASP A 258 -25.04 -3.36 42.31
C ASP A 258 -24.71 -2.56 41.04
N ARG A 259 -23.79 -1.60 41.13
CA ARG A 259 -23.30 -0.83 39.98
C ARG A 259 -22.45 -1.70 39.05
N ASP A 260 -21.64 -2.59 39.61
CA ASP A 260 -20.85 -3.57 38.85
C ASP A 260 -21.77 -4.58 38.13
N ALA A 261 -22.86 -5.01 38.78
CA ALA A 261 -23.88 -5.85 38.15
C ALA A 261 -24.60 -5.13 37.00
N ALA A 262 -24.93 -3.85 37.18
CA ALA A 262 -25.50 -3.01 36.12
C ALA A 262 -24.52 -2.86 34.94
N ARG A 263 -23.24 -2.59 35.22
CA ARG A 263 -22.16 -2.50 34.24
C ARG A 263 -22.01 -3.81 33.45
N GLU A 264 -21.98 -4.93 34.16
CA GLU A 264 -21.85 -6.27 33.56
C GLU A 264 -23.05 -6.61 32.66
N MET A 265 -24.26 -6.20 33.06
CA MET A 265 -25.47 -6.37 32.24
C MET A 265 -25.36 -5.63 30.91
N HIS A 266 -24.87 -4.39 30.92
CA HIS A 266 -24.65 -3.62 29.69
C HIS A 266 -23.54 -4.25 28.83
N ARG A 267 -22.45 -4.69 29.47
CA ARG A 267 -21.34 -5.39 28.79
C ARG A 267 -21.80 -6.63 28.05
N LYS A 268 -22.62 -7.48 28.68
CA LYS A 268 -23.18 -8.70 28.05
C LYS A 268 -24.07 -8.41 26.84
N ARG A 269 -24.64 -7.20 26.76
CA ARG A 269 -25.47 -6.75 25.63
C ARG A 269 -24.67 -5.99 24.56
N GLY A 270 -23.36 -5.80 24.75
CA GLY A 270 -22.53 -4.99 23.85
C GLY A 270 -22.83 -3.49 23.92
N ILE A 271 -23.39 -3.01 25.03
CA ILE A 271 -23.83 -1.62 25.21
C ILE A 271 -22.80 -0.86 26.06
N PRO A 272 -22.36 0.34 25.64
CA PRO A 272 -21.49 1.19 26.46
C PRO A 272 -22.14 1.60 27.80
N PHE A 273 -21.35 1.53 28.86
CA PHE A 273 -21.73 1.95 30.22
C PHE A 273 -20.65 2.85 30.80
N LEU A 274 -21.03 4.04 31.27
CA LEU A 274 -20.15 5.03 31.87
C LEU A 274 -20.65 5.34 33.27
N GLU A 275 -19.88 4.97 34.28
CA GLU A 275 -20.13 5.36 35.66
C GLU A 275 -19.57 6.76 35.91
N VAL A 276 -20.47 7.67 36.29
CA VAL A 276 -20.16 9.07 36.61
C VAL A 276 -20.24 9.23 38.13
N PHE A 277 -19.08 9.30 38.77
CA PHE A 277 -18.99 9.49 40.21
C PHE A 277 -19.08 10.97 40.59
N MET A 278 -20.14 11.33 41.30
CA MET A 278 -20.36 12.66 41.86
C MET A 278 -19.65 12.76 43.21
N ASP A 279 -18.34 13.04 43.14
CA ASP A 279 -17.46 13.10 44.29
C ASP A 279 -17.64 14.43 45.04
N VAL A 280 -18.55 14.42 46.02
CA VAL A 280 -18.88 15.57 46.85
C VAL A 280 -18.81 15.16 48.33
N PRO A 281 -17.99 15.84 49.14
CA PRO A 281 -17.87 15.57 50.58
C PRO A 281 -19.19 15.63 51.35
N LEU A 282 -19.29 14.83 52.41
CA LEU A 282 -20.52 14.67 53.21
C LEU A 282 -20.97 15.99 53.88
N ASP A 283 -20.02 16.77 54.39
CA ASP A 283 -20.24 18.09 54.98
C ASP A 283 -20.83 19.08 53.96
N VAL A 284 -20.34 19.07 52.72
CA VAL A 284 -20.86 19.92 51.64
C VAL A 284 -22.29 19.54 51.28
N VAL A 285 -22.62 18.25 51.15
CA VAL A 285 -24.01 17.85 50.83
C VAL A 285 -24.97 18.06 51.99
N LYS A 286 -24.51 17.95 53.25
CA LYS A 286 -25.28 18.33 54.45
C LYS A 286 -25.57 19.82 54.49
N ALA A 287 -24.59 20.66 54.12
CA ALA A 287 -24.79 22.10 54.04
C ALA A 287 -25.78 22.50 52.93
N ARG A 288 -25.79 21.77 51.80
CA ARG A 288 -26.71 22.02 50.68
C ARG A 288 -28.16 21.62 50.99
N ASP A 289 -28.36 20.49 51.69
CA ASP A 289 -29.63 19.82 52.01
C ASP A 289 -30.89 20.25 51.22
N PRO A 290 -30.91 20.08 49.88
CA PRO A 290 -31.92 20.70 49.02
C PRO A 290 -33.33 20.15 49.21
N LYS A 291 -33.47 18.96 49.81
CA LYS A 291 -34.75 18.29 50.10
C LYS A 291 -35.04 18.24 51.62
N GLY A 292 -34.22 18.87 52.47
CA GLY A 292 -34.36 18.82 53.93
C GLY A 292 -34.19 17.43 54.55
N LEU A 293 -33.54 16.50 53.83
CA LEU A 293 -33.42 15.10 54.22
C LEU A 293 -32.37 14.91 55.30
N TYR A 294 -31.24 15.64 55.22
CA TYR A 294 -30.20 15.55 56.24
C TYR A 294 -30.68 16.13 57.59
N ALA A 295 -31.47 17.21 57.56
CA ALA A 295 -32.11 17.76 58.75
C ALA A 295 -33.09 16.76 59.41
N LYS A 296 -33.84 15.99 58.61
CA LYS A 296 -34.77 14.95 59.11
C LYS A 296 -34.04 13.73 59.67
N VAL A 297 -32.94 13.31 59.04
CA VAL A 297 -32.07 12.25 59.58
C VAL A 297 -31.47 12.68 60.91
N ALA A 298 -31.00 13.93 61.03
CA ALA A 298 -30.47 14.48 62.28
C ALA A 298 -31.51 14.51 63.42
N LYS A 299 -32.80 14.65 63.09
CA LYS A 299 -33.94 14.56 64.04
C LYS A 299 -34.38 13.13 64.35
N GLY A 300 -33.77 12.12 63.71
CA GLY A 300 -34.14 10.70 63.88
C GLY A 300 -35.41 10.26 63.15
N GLU A 301 -35.98 11.13 62.29
CA GLU A 301 -37.22 10.85 61.54
C GLU A 301 -36.99 9.88 60.37
N ILE A 302 -35.75 9.76 59.88
CA ILE A 302 -35.35 8.87 58.78
C ILE A 302 -34.16 8.03 59.27
N LYS A 303 -34.31 6.69 59.25
CA LYS A 303 -33.26 5.73 59.60
C LYS A 303 -32.70 5.05 58.34
N GLY A 304 -31.44 4.63 58.38
CA GLY A 304 -30.81 3.88 57.28
C GLY A 304 -30.47 4.74 56.06
N PHE A 305 -30.17 6.02 56.27
CA PHE A 305 -29.84 6.98 55.22
C PHE A 305 -28.39 6.81 54.75
N THR A 306 -28.20 6.69 53.44
CA THR A 306 -26.88 6.51 52.83
C THR A 306 -25.94 7.69 53.12
N GLY A 307 -24.74 7.38 53.61
CA GLY A 307 -23.71 8.35 54.03
C GLY A 307 -23.83 8.81 55.48
N ILE A 308 -24.85 8.35 56.23
CA ILE A 308 -25.02 8.60 57.67
C ILE A 308 -25.10 7.27 58.42
N ASP A 309 -26.23 6.54 58.30
CA ASP A 309 -26.49 5.28 59.00
C ASP A 309 -26.33 4.05 58.11
N ALA A 310 -26.27 4.24 56.78
CA ALA A 310 -25.98 3.21 55.79
C ALA A 310 -24.76 3.61 54.94
N PRO A 311 -23.89 2.68 54.51
CA PRO A 311 -22.65 3.03 53.83
C PRO A 311 -22.90 3.54 52.41
N TYR A 312 -21.99 4.40 51.93
CA TYR A 312 -21.82 4.71 50.51
C TYR A 312 -20.44 4.22 50.09
N GLU A 313 -20.39 3.29 49.15
CA GLU A 313 -19.14 2.74 48.62
C GLU A 313 -18.78 3.49 47.34
N ALA A 314 -17.78 4.37 47.43
CA ALA A 314 -17.31 5.11 46.26
C ALA A 314 -16.84 4.15 45.15
N PRO A 315 -17.10 4.47 43.87
CA PRO A 315 -16.57 3.69 42.75
C PRO A 315 -15.03 3.65 42.79
N LEU A 316 -14.44 2.49 42.50
CA LEU A 316 -12.99 2.35 42.38
C LEU A 316 -12.47 2.80 41.00
N ASN A 317 -13.26 2.55 39.96
CA ASN A 317 -12.87 2.75 38.56
C ASN A 317 -14.00 3.44 37.78
N ALA A 318 -14.45 4.61 38.24
CA ALA A 318 -15.44 5.38 37.49
C ALA A 318 -14.84 5.92 36.18
N GLU A 319 -15.61 5.89 35.09
CA GLU A 319 -15.21 6.49 33.81
C GLU A 319 -15.08 8.01 33.90
N VAL A 320 -15.90 8.65 34.73
CA VAL A 320 -15.85 10.10 34.96
C VAL A 320 -16.02 10.38 36.45
N VAL A 321 -15.17 11.25 37.00
CA VAL A 321 -15.29 11.76 38.37
C VAL A 321 -15.59 13.26 38.31
N LEU A 322 -16.66 13.70 38.96
CA LEU A 322 -17.11 15.09 38.99
C LEU A 322 -17.11 15.65 40.41
N LYS A 323 -16.11 16.50 40.70
CA LYS A 323 -16.01 17.30 41.92
C LYS A 323 -16.77 18.62 41.77
N ASN A 324 -18.11 18.55 41.69
CA ASN A 324 -18.94 19.73 41.41
C ASN A 324 -19.04 20.76 42.55
N HIS A 325 -18.31 20.56 43.64
CA HIS A 325 -18.11 21.58 44.68
C HIS A 325 -16.92 22.50 44.37
N GLU A 326 -16.07 22.11 43.42
CA GLU A 326 -14.92 22.87 42.92
C GLU A 326 -15.14 23.39 41.48
N MET A 327 -16.29 23.06 40.87
CA MET A 327 -16.57 23.32 39.46
C MET A 327 -17.97 23.90 39.27
N GLY A 328 -18.11 24.86 38.36
CA GLY A 328 -19.42 25.34 37.90
C GLY A 328 -20.16 24.28 37.07
N ILE A 329 -21.49 24.38 37.01
CA ILE A 329 -22.38 23.43 36.32
C ILE A 329 -22.00 23.26 34.85
N ASP A 330 -21.76 24.37 34.14
CA ASP A 330 -21.39 24.33 32.70
C ASP A 330 -20.10 23.54 32.47
N LYS A 331 -19.10 23.70 33.35
CA LYS A 331 -17.84 22.96 33.28
C LYS A 331 -18.05 21.47 33.52
N CYS A 332 -18.94 21.07 34.44
CA CYS A 332 -19.30 19.66 34.64
C CYS A 332 -20.00 19.07 33.40
N VAL A 333 -20.89 19.84 32.77
CA VAL A 333 -21.56 19.44 31.54
C VAL A 333 -20.56 19.32 30.38
N ASP A 334 -19.60 20.24 30.26
CA ASP A 334 -18.55 20.18 29.25
C ASP A 334 -17.70 18.92 29.39
N VAL A 335 -17.27 18.56 30.61
CA VAL A 335 -16.53 17.31 30.87
C VAL A 335 -17.30 16.08 30.37
N LEU A 336 -18.60 16.01 30.66
CA LEU A 336 -19.45 14.89 30.22
C LEU A 336 -19.63 14.87 28.71
N VAL A 337 -19.86 16.02 28.07
CA VAL A 337 -19.97 16.11 26.60
C VAL A 337 -18.66 15.70 25.93
N THR A 338 -17.52 16.19 26.41
CA THR A 338 -16.20 15.84 25.87
C THR A 338 -15.94 14.34 25.99
N GLU A 339 -16.31 13.70 27.10
CA GLU A 339 -16.13 12.26 27.25
C GLU A 339 -17.03 11.45 26.31
N LEU A 340 -18.28 11.89 26.11
CA LEU A 340 -19.20 11.28 25.14
C LEU A 340 -18.70 11.44 23.70
N GLN A 341 -18.12 12.60 23.37
CA GLN A 341 -17.48 12.85 22.07
C GLN A 341 -16.29 11.91 21.90
N ARG A 342 -15.33 11.91 22.83
CA ARG A 342 -14.13 11.06 22.80
C ARG A 342 -14.42 9.58 22.56
N ARG A 343 -15.54 9.07 23.07
CA ARG A 343 -15.97 7.67 22.90
C ARG A 343 -16.82 7.41 21.65
N GLY A 344 -17.09 8.45 20.86
CA GLY A 344 -17.89 8.36 19.63
C GLY A 344 -19.37 8.18 19.85
N ILE A 345 -19.86 8.45 21.06
CA ILE A 345 -21.28 8.29 21.38
C ILE A 345 -22.12 9.32 20.62
N LEU A 346 -21.64 10.55 20.53
CA LEU A 346 -22.40 11.64 19.90
C LEU A 346 -22.36 11.60 18.35
N SER A 347 -21.46 10.83 17.75
CA SER A 347 -21.25 10.76 16.29
C SER A 347 -21.65 9.42 15.68
N GLY A 348 -21.83 8.36 16.48
CA GLY A 348 -22.07 7.00 15.98
C GLY A 348 -20.77 6.22 15.67
N HIS A 349 -19.61 6.88 15.73
CA HIS A 349 -18.28 6.33 15.49
C HIS A 349 -17.30 6.93 16.50
N PRO A 350 -16.30 6.18 17.03
CA PRO A 350 -15.28 6.73 17.93
C PRO A 350 -14.77 8.05 17.34
N ASP A 351 -14.96 9.15 18.06
CA ASP A 351 -14.26 10.38 17.70
C ASP A 351 -12.77 10.03 17.75
N ALA A 352 -12.04 10.42 16.71
CA ALA A 352 -10.60 10.27 16.66
C ALA A 352 -10.01 11.09 17.81
N GLY A 353 -9.91 10.50 19.00
CA GLY A 353 -9.69 11.17 20.29
C GLY A 353 -8.36 11.91 20.45
N ASN A 354 -7.66 12.17 19.35
CA ASN A 354 -6.42 12.93 19.23
C ASN A 354 -6.31 13.73 17.91
N GLY A 355 -7.40 13.90 17.15
CA GLY A 355 -7.41 14.58 15.85
C GLY A 355 -6.80 13.81 14.69
N LEU A 356 -6.43 12.53 14.89
CA LEU A 356 -5.81 11.67 13.88
C LEU A 356 -6.74 10.54 13.44
N ALA A 357 -6.86 10.35 12.13
CA ALA A 357 -7.63 9.23 11.58
C ALA A 357 -7.12 7.86 12.06
N VAL A 358 -8.07 6.93 12.26
CA VAL A 358 -7.79 5.53 12.55
C VAL A 358 -7.27 4.85 11.27
N PRO A 359 -6.17 4.07 11.35
CA PRO A 359 -5.66 3.30 10.21
C PRO A 359 -6.70 2.30 9.66
N ASP A 360 -6.53 1.95 8.40
CA ASP A 360 -7.29 0.87 7.77
C ASP A 360 -7.03 -0.46 8.48
N GLY A 361 -8.10 -1.20 8.82
CA GLY A 361 -8.02 -2.42 9.61
C GLY A 361 -7.91 -2.22 11.13
N GLY A 362 -7.99 -0.97 11.62
CA GLY A 362 -8.05 -0.68 13.05
C GLY A 362 -6.71 -0.69 13.79
N GLU A 363 -5.65 -1.19 13.16
CA GLU A 363 -4.33 -1.33 13.77
C GLU A 363 -3.21 -0.67 12.95
N HIS A 364 -2.17 -0.25 13.65
CA HIS A 364 -0.94 0.22 13.04
C HIS A 364 -0.09 -0.98 12.58
N ILE A 365 0.26 -1.02 11.30
CA ILE A 365 1.18 -2.03 10.76
C ILE A 365 2.59 -1.45 10.74
N ASN A 366 3.53 -2.14 11.37
CA ASN A 366 4.96 -1.88 11.27
C ASN A 366 5.67 -3.22 11.16
N LEU A 367 6.38 -3.43 10.07
CA LEU A 367 7.04 -4.70 9.75
C LEU A 367 8.57 -4.61 9.94
N ILE A 368 9.06 -3.51 10.50
CA ILE A 368 10.48 -3.37 10.87
C ILE A 368 10.78 -4.35 12.00
N VAL A 369 11.74 -5.24 11.74
CA VAL A 369 12.26 -6.18 12.74
C VAL A 369 12.80 -5.40 13.95
N PRO A 370 12.44 -5.81 15.19
CA PRO A 370 12.99 -5.23 16.41
C PRO A 370 14.53 -5.24 16.44
N ALA A 371 15.14 -4.20 17.02
CA ALA A 371 16.59 -4.00 16.95
C ALA A 371 17.39 -5.14 17.61
N ASP A 372 16.82 -5.81 18.60
CA ASP A 372 17.38 -6.96 19.31
C ASP A 372 17.33 -8.26 18.48
N GLU A 373 16.37 -8.40 17.57
CA GLU A 373 16.27 -9.56 16.66
C GLU A 373 17.08 -9.38 15.35
N LEU A 374 17.41 -8.14 14.99
CA LEU A 374 18.04 -7.80 13.71
C LEU A 374 19.33 -8.59 13.40
N PRO A 375 20.29 -8.79 14.32
CA PRO A 375 21.50 -9.56 14.02
C PRO A 375 21.20 -11.02 13.63
N ALA A 376 20.24 -11.66 14.31
CA ALA A 376 19.83 -13.02 14.01
C ALA A 376 19.14 -13.11 12.64
N LYS A 377 18.26 -12.15 12.34
CA LYS A 377 17.56 -12.08 11.04
C LYS A 377 18.51 -11.78 9.87
N LEU A 378 19.53 -10.94 10.07
CA LEU A 378 20.58 -10.73 9.07
C LEU A 378 21.39 -12.01 8.79
N ALA A 379 21.75 -12.74 9.85
CA ALA A 379 22.44 -14.02 9.73
C ALA A 379 21.59 -15.11 9.05
N GLU A 380 20.27 -15.06 9.24
CA GLU A 380 19.31 -15.88 8.52
C GLU A 380 19.25 -15.49 7.03
N ALA A 381 19.03 -14.21 6.73
CA ALA A 381 18.90 -13.71 5.37
C ALA A 381 20.11 -14.06 4.48
N ALA A 382 21.32 -14.04 5.05
CA ALA A 382 22.54 -14.43 4.36
C ALA A 382 22.56 -15.90 3.86
N LYS A 383 21.70 -16.77 4.40
CA LYS A 383 21.60 -18.19 4.02
C LYS A 383 20.42 -18.49 3.08
N LEU A 384 19.54 -17.51 2.85
CA LEU A 384 18.36 -17.69 2.02
C LEU A 384 18.69 -17.44 0.55
N PRO A 385 17.96 -18.07 -0.40
CA PRO A 385 17.99 -17.62 -1.79
C PRO A 385 17.52 -16.16 -1.89
N ALA A 386 18.12 -15.40 -2.79
CA ALA A 386 17.92 -13.96 -2.89
C ALA A 386 17.05 -13.56 -4.08
N VAL A 387 16.15 -12.60 -3.86
CA VAL A 387 15.38 -11.92 -4.91
C VAL A 387 15.92 -10.49 -5.04
N PRO A 388 16.57 -10.14 -6.16
CA PRO A 388 17.11 -8.81 -6.35
C PRO A 388 16.01 -7.79 -6.61
N LEU A 389 16.08 -6.67 -5.89
CA LEU A 389 15.17 -5.54 -5.99
C LEU A 389 15.76 -4.44 -6.87
N THR A 390 14.91 -3.85 -7.70
CA THR A 390 15.20 -2.54 -8.32
C THR A 390 14.94 -1.40 -7.33
N ASP A 391 15.42 -0.19 -7.65
CA ASP A 391 15.15 1.00 -6.81
C ASP A 391 13.65 1.25 -6.59
N VAL A 392 12.81 0.96 -7.61
CA VAL A 392 11.36 1.08 -7.52
C VAL A 392 10.78 0.03 -6.56
N ASP A 393 11.31 -1.19 -6.60
CA ASP A 393 10.90 -2.27 -5.70
C ASP A 393 11.29 -1.93 -4.24
N VAL A 394 12.44 -1.28 -4.03
CA VAL A 394 12.85 -0.79 -2.69
C VAL A 394 11.89 0.30 -2.18
N ASN A 395 11.41 1.20 -3.05
CA ASN A 395 10.36 2.16 -2.64
C ASN A 395 9.07 1.44 -2.21
N TRP A 396 8.63 0.41 -2.95
CA TRP A 396 7.46 -0.39 -2.56
C TRP A 396 7.69 -1.19 -1.28
N LEU A 397 8.89 -1.75 -1.09
CA LEU A 397 9.27 -2.43 0.14
C LEU A 397 9.18 -1.47 1.33
N GLN A 398 9.62 -0.22 1.20
CA GLN A 398 9.47 0.79 2.24
C GLN A 398 7.99 1.12 2.51
N VAL A 399 7.19 1.29 1.44
CA VAL A 399 5.73 1.54 1.55
C VAL A 399 5.05 0.44 2.38
N ILE A 400 5.37 -0.82 2.12
CA ILE A 400 4.80 -1.95 2.85
C ILE A 400 5.37 -2.02 4.27
N GLY A 401 6.69 -2.00 4.39
CA GLY A 401 7.41 -2.23 5.64
C GLY A 401 7.11 -1.20 6.74
N GLU A 402 6.89 0.06 6.34
CA GLU A 402 6.51 1.15 7.25
C GLU A 402 4.99 1.33 7.40
N GLY A 403 4.19 0.42 6.82
CA GLY A 403 2.74 0.35 7.04
C GLY A 403 1.88 1.28 6.18
N TRP A 404 2.43 1.99 5.19
CA TRP A 404 1.68 2.92 4.35
C TRP A 404 0.54 2.25 3.56
N ALA A 405 0.70 0.95 3.27
CA ALA A 405 -0.28 0.11 2.59
C ALA A 405 -1.15 -0.75 3.55
N ALA A 406 -1.21 -0.43 4.85
CA ALA A 406 -2.01 -1.18 5.82
C ALA A 406 -3.43 -1.51 5.31
N PRO A 407 -3.96 -2.73 5.50
CA PRO A 407 -3.42 -3.84 6.32
C PRO A 407 -2.48 -4.79 5.56
N LEU A 408 -1.99 -4.42 4.37
CA LEU A 408 -1.08 -5.26 3.59
C LEU A 408 0.23 -5.51 4.36
N ARG A 409 0.64 -6.78 4.50
CA ARG A 409 1.82 -7.22 5.26
C ARG A 409 3.03 -7.64 4.40
N GLY A 410 2.93 -7.50 3.08
CA GLY A 410 4.02 -7.81 2.16
C GLY A 410 3.61 -7.59 0.71
N PHE A 411 4.39 -8.10 -0.25
CA PHE A 411 3.99 -8.02 -1.65
C PHE A 411 2.73 -8.85 -1.88
N MET A 412 1.83 -8.35 -2.73
CA MET A 412 0.52 -8.97 -2.95
C MET A 412 0.66 -10.41 -3.44
N ARG A 413 -0.03 -11.32 -2.76
CA ARG A 413 -0.40 -12.63 -3.29
C ARG A 413 -1.41 -12.48 -4.43
N GLU A 414 -1.59 -13.51 -5.25
CA GLU A 414 -2.45 -13.43 -6.44
C GLU A 414 -3.89 -13.03 -6.07
N GLY A 415 -4.45 -13.63 -5.00
CA GLY A 415 -5.80 -13.29 -4.53
C GLY A 415 -5.97 -11.82 -4.10
N THR A 416 -4.93 -11.20 -3.54
CA THR A 416 -4.96 -9.76 -3.17
C THR A 416 -4.79 -8.87 -4.41
N LEU A 417 -3.95 -9.28 -5.35
CA LEU A 417 -3.79 -8.60 -6.64
C LEU A 417 -5.13 -8.56 -7.40
N LEU A 418 -5.83 -9.70 -7.50
CA LEU A 418 -7.12 -9.77 -8.20
C LEU A 418 -8.15 -8.85 -7.54
N GLN A 419 -8.23 -8.84 -6.21
CA GLN A 419 -9.13 -7.90 -5.51
C GLN A 419 -8.79 -6.44 -5.79
N THR A 420 -7.50 -6.11 -5.78
CA THR A 420 -6.99 -4.77 -6.11
C THR A 420 -7.42 -4.35 -7.52
N LEU A 421 -7.17 -5.20 -8.53
CA LEU A 421 -7.48 -4.92 -9.93
C LEU A 421 -8.97 -4.81 -10.23
N HIS A 422 -9.81 -5.62 -9.57
CA HIS A 422 -11.24 -5.69 -9.88
C HIS A 422 -12.11 -4.80 -9.00
N PHE A 423 -11.69 -4.52 -7.76
CA PHE A 423 -12.53 -3.86 -6.77
C PHE A 423 -11.90 -2.61 -6.17
N ASN A 424 -10.68 -2.24 -6.56
CA ASN A 424 -9.91 -1.14 -5.97
C ASN A 424 -9.84 -1.20 -4.43
N SER A 425 -9.99 -2.40 -3.87
CA SER A 425 -10.13 -2.67 -2.45
C SER A 425 -9.69 -4.08 -2.13
N MET A 426 -9.36 -4.31 -0.87
CA MET A 426 -9.10 -5.63 -0.31
C MET A 426 -9.97 -5.85 0.92
N LEU A 427 -10.27 -7.11 1.21
CA LEU A 427 -10.92 -7.49 2.47
C LEU A 427 -9.99 -7.24 3.65
N VAL A 428 -10.53 -6.66 4.73
CA VAL A 428 -9.93 -6.69 6.07
C VAL A 428 -10.33 -8.04 6.65
N ASP A 429 -9.36 -8.88 6.99
CA ASP A 429 -9.67 -10.25 7.35
C ASP A 429 -9.39 -10.58 8.82
N ALA A 430 -10.34 -11.30 9.43
CA ALA A 430 -10.15 -12.06 10.67
C ALA A 430 -9.69 -13.52 10.39
N ASP A 431 -9.77 -13.96 9.12
CA ASP A 431 -9.59 -15.35 8.66
C ASP A 431 -8.49 -15.55 7.58
N ASN A 432 -7.44 -14.72 7.51
CA ASN A 432 -6.18 -15.00 6.78
C ASN A 432 -6.06 -14.93 5.25
N PHE A 433 -6.81 -14.11 4.53
CA PHE A 433 -6.46 -13.75 3.15
C PHE A 433 -5.18 -12.89 3.03
N THR A 434 -4.67 -12.38 4.16
CA THR A 434 -3.39 -11.65 4.28
C THR A 434 -2.27 -12.45 4.98
N GLY A 435 -2.50 -13.72 5.34
CA GLY A 435 -1.49 -14.67 5.84
C GLY A 435 -1.62 -15.14 7.30
N VAL A 436 -1.98 -16.43 7.49
CA VAL A 436 -1.39 -17.45 8.42
C VAL A 436 -1.90 -18.86 8.00
N GLY A 437 -0.98 -19.73 7.58
CA GLY A 437 -0.74 -21.07 8.16
C GLY A 437 -1.76 -22.22 8.19
N ALA A 438 -2.98 -22.14 7.67
CA ALA A 438 -3.91 -23.30 7.69
C ALA A 438 -4.51 -23.73 6.34
N TYR A 439 -4.36 -22.94 5.27
CA TYR A 439 -5.12 -23.16 4.03
C TYR A 439 -4.29 -23.08 2.75
N ASN A 440 -3.00 -23.45 2.79
CA ASN A 440 -2.11 -23.48 1.60
C ASN A 440 -2.50 -24.53 0.53
N HIS A 441 -3.69 -25.15 0.62
CA HIS A 441 -4.19 -26.17 -0.31
C HIS A 441 -5.63 -25.95 -0.78
N ARG A 442 -6.27 -24.82 -0.44
CA ARG A 442 -7.64 -24.54 -0.92
C ARG A 442 -7.61 -23.45 -1.98
N GLU A 443 -8.19 -23.75 -3.14
CA GLU A 443 -8.62 -22.73 -4.10
C GLU A 443 -9.47 -21.68 -3.40
N THR A 444 -9.29 -20.41 -3.81
CA THR A 444 -10.17 -19.33 -3.36
C THR A 444 -11.60 -19.70 -3.74
N ASP A 445 -12.48 -19.89 -2.75
CA ASP A 445 -13.91 -20.08 -3.01
C ASP A 445 -14.54 -18.74 -3.41
N TRP A 446 -14.44 -18.42 -4.70
CA TRP A 446 -15.05 -17.24 -5.32
C TRP A 446 -16.57 -17.21 -5.17
N MET A 447 -17.19 -18.32 -4.76
CA MET A 447 -18.63 -18.51 -4.63
C MET A 447 -19.11 -18.45 -3.18
N GLN A 448 -18.24 -18.12 -2.21
CA GLN A 448 -18.62 -17.99 -0.81
C GLN A 448 -19.65 -16.85 -0.60
N THR A 449 -20.83 -17.20 -0.09
CA THR A 449 -22.01 -16.31 -0.03
C THR A 449 -22.24 -15.60 1.32
N THR A 450 -21.38 -15.80 2.32
CA THR A 450 -21.51 -15.19 3.65
C THR A 450 -20.92 -13.77 3.68
N PHE A 451 -21.78 -12.74 3.70
CA PHE A 451 -21.42 -11.31 3.86
C PHE A 451 -22.18 -10.69 5.05
N PRO A 452 -21.64 -9.62 5.70
CA PRO A 452 -20.57 -8.74 5.20
C PRO A 452 -19.24 -8.78 6.00
N ARG A 453 -18.11 -8.88 5.29
CA ARG A 453 -16.75 -8.58 5.81
C ARG A 453 -16.35 -7.13 5.49
N GLU A 454 -15.55 -6.51 6.35
CA GLU A 454 -15.03 -5.15 6.17
C GLU A 454 -14.06 -5.08 4.98
N ARG A 455 -14.09 -3.99 4.19
CA ARG A 455 -13.18 -3.74 3.06
C ARG A 455 -12.49 -2.41 3.22
N VAL A 456 -11.24 -2.33 2.76
CA VAL A 456 -10.43 -1.11 2.75
C VAL A 456 -9.92 -0.85 1.34
N SER A 457 -9.72 0.42 0.98
CA SER A 457 -9.24 0.80 -0.35
C SER A 457 -7.87 0.15 -0.59
N MET A 458 -7.65 -0.38 -1.78
CA MET A 458 -6.35 -0.88 -2.23
C MET A 458 -6.40 -0.88 -3.76
N PRO A 459 -6.15 0.28 -4.38
CA PRO A 459 -6.41 0.46 -5.82
C PRO A 459 -5.17 0.28 -6.68
N VAL A 460 -3.99 0.20 -6.07
CA VAL A 460 -2.70 0.09 -6.78
C VAL A 460 -2.10 -1.28 -6.53
N PRO A 461 -1.75 -2.04 -7.58
CA PRO A 461 -0.99 -3.28 -7.45
C PRO A 461 0.39 -3.03 -6.82
N ILE A 462 0.66 -3.68 -5.68
CA ILE A 462 1.98 -3.67 -5.03
C ILE A 462 2.56 -5.08 -5.12
N VAL A 463 3.12 -5.39 -6.29
CA VAL A 463 3.64 -6.71 -6.67
C VAL A 463 5.16 -6.65 -6.82
N LEU A 464 5.84 -7.80 -6.73
CA LEU A 464 7.27 -7.92 -6.99
C LEU A 464 7.52 -8.77 -8.25
N PRO A 465 7.68 -8.17 -9.44
CA PRO A 465 7.99 -8.87 -10.68
C PRO A 465 9.37 -9.52 -10.66
N ILE A 466 9.43 -10.81 -11.01
CA ILE A 466 10.65 -11.63 -11.08
C ILE A 466 10.80 -12.30 -12.45
N THR A 467 12.04 -12.68 -12.78
CA THR A 467 12.34 -13.45 -14.00
C THR A 467 12.08 -14.94 -13.77
N ASP A 468 11.98 -15.71 -14.85
CA ASP A 468 11.89 -17.18 -14.74
C ASP A 468 13.13 -17.79 -14.07
N PHE A 469 14.30 -17.18 -14.28
CA PHE A 469 15.54 -17.58 -13.59
C PHE A 469 15.40 -17.43 -12.07
N THR A 470 14.93 -16.27 -11.59
CA THR A 470 14.70 -16.05 -10.17
C THR A 470 13.60 -16.96 -9.63
N ARG A 471 12.50 -17.20 -10.38
CA ARG A 471 11.45 -18.15 -10.01
C ARG A 471 12.04 -19.52 -9.67
N ARG A 472 12.82 -20.10 -10.59
CA ARG A 472 13.43 -21.43 -10.41
C ARG A 472 14.38 -21.51 -9.21
N GLN A 473 14.92 -20.38 -8.74
CA GLN A 473 15.75 -20.33 -7.53
C GLN A 473 14.94 -20.32 -6.23
N ILE A 474 13.66 -19.94 -6.27
CA ILE A 474 12.85 -19.67 -5.08
C ILE A 474 11.56 -20.48 -4.97
N GLU A 475 11.17 -21.23 -6.00
CA GLU A 475 9.86 -21.90 -6.11
C GLU A 475 9.59 -22.84 -4.92
N ASP A 476 10.61 -23.52 -4.40
CA ASP A 476 10.51 -24.41 -3.23
C ASP A 476 10.93 -23.74 -1.90
N ALA A 477 11.29 -22.45 -1.92
CA ALA A 477 11.82 -21.76 -0.75
C ALA A 477 10.70 -21.38 0.22
N LYS A 478 10.87 -21.69 1.51
CA LYS A 478 9.93 -21.24 2.56
C LYS A 478 10.10 -19.76 2.93
N ALA A 479 11.27 -19.21 2.63
CA ALA A 479 11.61 -17.80 2.81
C ALA A 479 12.72 -17.42 1.83
N VAL A 480 12.72 -16.16 1.41
CA VAL A 480 13.74 -15.59 0.52
C VAL A 480 14.27 -14.27 1.09
N ALA A 481 15.53 -13.95 0.84
CA ALA A 481 16.07 -12.62 1.15
C ALA A 481 15.74 -11.65 0.01
N LEU A 482 15.27 -10.45 0.32
CA LEU A 482 15.11 -9.38 -0.66
C LEU A 482 16.34 -8.48 -0.61
N THR A 483 17.11 -8.43 -1.69
CA THR A 483 18.40 -7.72 -1.73
C THR A 483 18.35 -6.52 -2.64
N ASN A 484 19.05 -5.44 -2.32
CA ASN A 484 19.21 -4.32 -3.26
C ASN A 484 20.13 -4.71 -4.44
N ALA A 485 20.33 -3.78 -5.39
CA ALA A 485 21.20 -4.01 -6.55
C ALA A 485 22.68 -4.32 -6.23
N ALA A 486 23.12 -4.05 -4.99
CA ALA A 486 24.46 -4.36 -4.49
C ALA A 486 24.52 -5.67 -3.69
N GLY A 487 23.43 -6.44 -3.63
CA GLY A 487 23.35 -7.71 -2.90
C GLY A 487 23.12 -7.56 -1.39
N VAL A 488 22.87 -6.35 -0.88
CA VAL A 488 22.62 -6.12 0.55
C VAL A 488 21.19 -6.54 0.91
N PRO A 489 20.99 -7.43 1.91
CA PRO A 489 19.65 -7.84 2.32
C PRO A 489 18.92 -6.69 3.02
N LEU A 490 17.71 -6.39 2.54
CA LEU A 490 16.83 -5.35 3.07
C LEU A 490 15.62 -5.93 3.80
N ALA A 491 15.17 -7.13 3.43
CA ALA A 491 14.03 -7.81 4.04
C ALA A 491 14.13 -9.33 3.89
N ILE A 492 13.34 -10.06 4.68
CA ILE A 492 13.01 -11.46 4.42
C ILE A 492 11.55 -11.52 3.98
N LEU A 493 11.28 -12.22 2.87
CA LEU A 493 9.93 -12.53 2.42
C LEU A 493 9.58 -13.96 2.82
N ARG A 494 8.60 -14.12 3.71
CA ARG A 494 8.12 -15.40 4.24
C ARG A 494 6.99 -15.94 3.39
N LEU A 495 6.94 -17.28 3.30
CA LEU A 495 5.87 -18.02 2.62
C LEU A 495 5.65 -17.49 1.19
N PRO A 496 6.70 -17.41 0.35
CA PRO A 496 6.57 -16.85 -0.98
C PRO A 496 5.55 -17.66 -1.81
N GLU A 497 4.75 -16.94 -2.59
CA GLU A 497 3.84 -17.49 -3.59
C GLU A 497 4.22 -16.88 -4.93
N VAL A 498 4.62 -17.73 -5.87
CA VAL A 498 4.97 -17.31 -7.23
C VAL A 498 3.79 -17.58 -8.17
N TYR A 499 3.43 -16.59 -8.96
CA TYR A 499 2.33 -16.67 -9.91
C TYR A 499 2.67 -15.92 -11.21
N GLU A 500 1.93 -16.19 -12.29
CA GLU A 500 2.15 -15.56 -13.59
C GLU A 500 1.82 -14.06 -13.56
N LEU A 501 2.69 -13.24 -14.15
CA LEU A 501 2.49 -11.80 -14.21
C LEU A 501 1.73 -11.43 -15.49
N ARG A 502 0.41 -11.25 -15.36
CA ARG A 502 -0.48 -10.81 -16.46
C ARG A 502 -0.35 -9.31 -16.74
N VAL A 503 0.84 -8.88 -17.19
CA VAL A 503 1.23 -7.46 -17.31
C VAL A 503 0.21 -6.63 -18.10
N ARG A 504 -0.28 -7.13 -19.24
CA ARG A 504 -1.25 -6.40 -20.08
C ARG A 504 -2.60 -6.19 -19.40
N GLU A 505 -3.04 -7.14 -18.59
CA GLU A 505 -4.26 -7.00 -17.79
C GLU A 505 -4.06 -6.00 -16.64
N ILE A 506 -2.92 -6.09 -15.93
CA ILE A 506 -2.56 -5.14 -14.88
C ILE A 506 -2.55 -3.71 -15.43
N ILE A 507 -1.94 -3.51 -16.61
CA ILE A 507 -1.86 -2.21 -17.28
C ILE A 507 -3.27 -1.69 -17.58
N SER A 508 -4.08 -2.48 -18.28
CA SER A 508 -5.40 -2.02 -18.75
C SER A 508 -6.36 -1.71 -17.60
N ARG A 509 -6.31 -2.48 -16.50
CA ARG A 509 -7.18 -2.25 -15.33
C ARG A 509 -6.69 -1.12 -14.42
N THR A 510 -5.38 -0.96 -14.26
CA THR A 510 -4.82 0.05 -13.35
C THR A 510 -4.84 1.44 -13.98
N TRP A 511 -4.38 1.56 -15.24
CA TRP A 511 -4.30 2.86 -15.94
C TRP A 511 -5.53 3.17 -16.79
N GLY A 512 -6.36 2.18 -17.15
CA GLY A 512 -7.49 2.38 -18.07
C GLY A 512 -7.07 2.57 -19.53
N VAL A 513 -5.79 2.39 -19.85
CA VAL A 513 -5.19 2.63 -21.17
C VAL A 513 -3.93 1.77 -21.34
N ILE A 514 -3.58 1.46 -22.58
CA ILE A 514 -2.32 0.80 -22.94
C ILE A 514 -1.49 1.81 -23.76
N ASP A 515 -0.53 2.46 -23.09
CA ASP A 515 0.46 3.36 -23.70
C ASP A 515 1.85 2.84 -23.30
N ASP A 516 2.51 2.09 -24.19
CA ASP A 516 3.77 1.40 -23.88
C ASP A 516 4.93 2.39 -23.61
N GLU A 517 4.79 3.64 -24.05
CA GLU A 517 5.73 4.73 -23.75
C GLU A 517 5.37 5.50 -22.47
N HIS A 518 4.26 5.17 -21.81
CA HIS A 518 3.96 5.69 -20.48
C HIS A 518 5.06 5.24 -19.50
N PRO A 519 5.66 6.17 -18.74
CA PRO A 519 6.98 5.95 -18.15
C PRO A 519 6.98 4.86 -17.07
N TYR A 520 5.89 4.65 -16.34
CA TYR A 520 5.78 3.53 -15.38
C TYR A 520 5.36 2.22 -16.07
N ILE A 521 4.54 2.28 -17.12
CA ILE A 521 4.13 1.09 -17.89
C ILE A 521 5.36 0.47 -18.56
N LYS A 522 6.25 1.32 -19.10
CA LYS A 522 7.53 0.92 -19.66
C LYS A 522 8.41 0.14 -18.69
N LEU A 523 8.35 0.45 -17.38
CA LEU A 523 9.06 -0.33 -16.36
C LEU A 523 8.46 -1.73 -16.20
N LEU A 524 7.12 -1.85 -16.22
CA LEU A 524 6.41 -3.13 -16.13
C LEU A 524 6.61 -4.00 -17.39
N LEU A 525 6.76 -3.38 -18.55
CA LEU A 525 7.04 -4.06 -19.83
C LEU A 525 8.52 -4.42 -20.01
N SER A 526 9.35 -4.26 -18.98
CA SER A 526 10.77 -4.64 -19.05
C SER A 526 10.90 -6.13 -19.41
N PRO A 527 11.70 -6.50 -20.42
CA PRO A 527 11.81 -7.89 -20.88
C PRO A 527 12.26 -8.86 -19.77
N GLY A 528 11.77 -10.10 -19.82
CA GLY A 528 12.22 -11.19 -18.96
C GLY A 528 11.45 -11.38 -17.66
N LYS A 529 10.61 -10.42 -17.24
CA LYS A 529 9.79 -10.52 -16.02
C LYS A 529 8.40 -11.07 -16.33
N SER A 530 8.26 -12.39 -16.28
CA SER A 530 7.00 -13.10 -16.60
C SER A 530 6.23 -13.57 -15.36
N PHE A 531 6.83 -13.46 -14.17
CA PHE A 531 6.26 -13.93 -12.92
C PHE A 531 6.26 -12.81 -11.87
N ALA A 532 5.50 -12.99 -10.80
CA ALA A 532 5.56 -12.18 -9.61
C ALA A 532 5.63 -13.07 -8.37
N VAL A 533 6.19 -12.54 -7.29
CA VAL A 533 6.21 -13.20 -5.98
C VAL A 533 5.49 -12.34 -4.94
N GLY A 534 4.51 -12.94 -4.26
CA GLY A 534 3.84 -12.40 -3.08
C GLY A 534 4.30 -13.11 -1.81
N GLY A 535 4.08 -12.50 -0.64
CA GLY A 535 4.49 -13.08 0.64
C GLY A 535 4.45 -12.08 1.78
N GLU A 536 4.88 -12.47 2.97
CA GLU A 536 4.93 -11.59 4.15
C GLU A 536 6.32 -11.01 4.36
N VAL A 537 6.42 -9.71 4.62
CA VAL A 537 7.70 -9.00 4.76
C VAL A 537 8.11 -8.89 6.23
N GLU A 538 9.33 -9.30 6.53
CA GLU A 538 10.10 -8.88 7.70
C GLU A 538 11.17 -7.87 7.24
N LEU A 539 11.01 -6.59 7.56
CA LEU A 539 11.91 -5.53 7.09
C LEU A 539 13.15 -5.43 8.00
N LEU A 540 14.35 -5.65 7.45
CA LEU A 540 15.62 -5.74 8.19
C LEU A 540 16.19 -4.35 8.53
N GLY A 541 15.40 -3.57 9.26
CA GLY A 541 15.71 -2.20 9.65
C GLY A 541 15.10 -1.14 8.75
N ARG A 542 15.18 0.12 9.18
CA ARG A 542 14.64 1.25 8.42
C ARG A 542 15.38 1.43 7.10
N ILE A 543 14.62 1.56 6.01
CA ILE A 543 15.18 1.95 4.71
C ILE A 543 15.73 3.37 4.80
N LYS A 544 17.03 3.50 4.51
CA LYS A 544 17.73 4.79 4.44
C LYS A 544 18.33 4.93 3.05
N TYR A 545 18.22 6.13 2.50
CA TYR A 545 18.75 6.42 1.17
C TYR A 545 20.13 7.06 1.23
N GLY A 546 20.58 7.57 2.39
CA GLY A 546 21.91 8.18 2.52
C GLY A 546 22.09 9.40 1.63
N ASP A 547 21.01 10.12 1.36
CA ASP A 547 20.89 11.14 0.32
C ASP A 547 20.67 12.55 0.90
N GLY A 548 20.92 12.72 2.20
CA GLY A 548 20.71 13.99 2.90
C GLY A 548 19.24 14.39 3.07
N LEU A 549 18.28 13.53 2.74
CA LEU A 549 16.84 13.76 2.91
C LEU A 549 16.16 12.78 3.87
N ASP A 550 16.87 11.80 4.44
CA ASP A 550 16.31 10.78 5.33
C ASP A 550 15.61 11.38 6.57
N GLN A 551 16.05 12.55 7.05
CA GLN A 551 15.40 13.30 8.13
C GLN A 551 13.96 13.75 7.80
N TYR A 552 13.59 13.78 6.52
CA TYR A 552 12.24 14.11 6.07
C TYR A 552 11.41 12.86 5.77
N ARG A 553 12.00 11.67 5.72
CA ARG A 553 11.31 10.39 5.47
C ARG A 553 10.79 9.81 6.79
N LEU A 554 9.89 10.52 7.45
CA LEU A 554 9.31 10.08 8.71
C LEU A 554 8.47 8.81 8.52
N THR A 555 8.62 7.83 9.41
CA THR A 555 7.71 6.67 9.44
C THR A 555 6.28 7.11 9.80
N VAL A 556 5.30 6.22 9.60
CA VAL A 556 3.91 6.48 10.01
C VAL A 556 3.82 6.91 11.48
N ASP A 557 4.55 6.24 12.38
CA ASP A 557 4.54 6.54 13.81
C ASP A 557 5.22 7.87 14.14
N GLU A 558 6.38 8.15 13.54
CA GLU A 558 7.11 9.40 13.71
C GLU A 558 6.27 10.60 13.22
N LEU A 559 5.56 10.42 12.10
CA LEU A 559 4.71 11.45 11.53
C LEU A 559 3.48 11.72 12.40
N ARG A 560 2.83 10.67 12.92
CA ARG A 560 1.73 10.80 13.90
C ARG A 560 2.19 11.49 15.18
N ALA A 561 3.38 11.18 15.67
CA ALA A 561 3.99 11.86 16.81
C ALA A 561 4.26 13.35 16.50
N ALA A 562 4.73 13.67 15.29
CA ALA A 562 4.95 15.04 14.85
C ALA A 562 3.65 15.87 14.82
N PHE A 563 2.52 15.29 14.39
CA PHE A 563 1.22 15.96 14.44
C PHE A 563 0.77 16.22 15.88
N LYS A 564 0.90 15.23 16.77
CA LYS A 564 0.57 15.39 18.19
C LYS A 564 1.44 16.47 18.86
N LYS A 565 2.74 16.50 18.56
CA LYS A 565 3.67 17.52 19.08
C LYS A 565 3.27 18.94 18.67
N LYS A 566 2.63 19.11 17.51
CA LYS A 566 2.08 20.39 17.06
C LYS A 566 0.71 20.74 17.64
N GLY A 567 0.14 19.87 18.49
CA GLY A 567 -1.18 20.07 19.08
C GLY A 567 -2.30 20.03 18.05
N ALA A 568 -2.15 19.22 17.00
CA ALA A 568 -3.17 19.09 15.96
C ALA A 568 -4.50 18.58 16.57
N ASP A 569 -5.59 19.30 16.35
CA ASP A 569 -6.95 18.80 16.62
C ASP A 569 -7.59 18.18 15.36
N VAL A 570 -7.01 18.44 14.20
CA VAL A 570 -7.29 17.75 12.95
C VAL A 570 -6.09 17.84 12.01
N VAL A 571 -5.82 16.77 11.25
CA VAL A 571 -4.78 16.78 10.21
C VAL A 571 -5.41 16.75 8.82
N TYR A 572 -4.89 17.58 7.92
CA TYR A 572 -5.23 17.58 6.50
C TYR A 572 -3.97 17.44 5.64
N ALA A 573 -4.01 16.58 4.63
CA ALA A 573 -2.87 16.28 3.79
C ALA A 573 -2.96 16.94 2.41
N PHE A 574 -1.81 17.39 1.92
CA PHE A 574 -1.62 17.85 0.55
C PHE A 574 -0.50 17.04 -0.11
N GLN A 575 -0.89 16.13 -1.01
CA GLN A 575 0.04 15.36 -1.83
C GLN A 575 0.62 16.25 -2.95
N THR A 576 1.94 16.19 -3.16
CA THR A 576 2.57 16.87 -4.29
C THR A 576 3.75 16.09 -4.87
N ARG A 577 3.86 16.09 -6.20
CA ARG A 577 5.07 15.68 -6.93
C ARG A 577 5.79 16.84 -7.61
N ASN A 578 5.28 18.06 -7.45
CA ASN A 578 5.75 19.27 -8.14
C ASN A 578 6.20 20.34 -7.13
N PRO A 579 7.02 21.32 -7.56
CA PRO A 579 7.29 22.52 -6.76
C PRO A 579 6.00 23.23 -6.33
N THR A 580 6.00 23.82 -5.14
CA THR A 580 4.87 24.54 -4.57
C THR A 580 4.82 25.96 -5.12
N HIS A 581 3.87 26.24 -6.00
CA HIS A 581 3.55 27.60 -6.44
C HIS A 581 2.29 28.10 -5.71
N ALA A 582 1.93 29.37 -5.92
CA ALA A 582 0.83 30.04 -5.23
C ALA A 582 -0.53 29.36 -5.41
N GLY A 583 -0.71 28.55 -6.46
CA GLY A 583 -1.94 27.77 -6.66
C GLY A 583 -2.06 26.67 -5.60
N HIS A 584 -0.98 25.91 -5.40
CA HIS A 584 -0.91 24.94 -4.30
C HIS A 584 -1.02 25.65 -2.94
N GLY A 585 -0.32 26.78 -2.77
CA GLY A 585 -0.39 27.60 -1.55
C GLY A 585 -1.81 28.05 -1.23
N PHE A 586 -2.58 28.49 -2.22
CA PHE A 586 -4.00 28.83 -2.08
C PHE A 586 -4.83 27.64 -1.61
N LEU A 587 -4.72 26.47 -2.26
CA LEU A 587 -5.46 25.27 -1.88
C LEU A 587 -5.18 24.87 -0.42
N MET A 588 -3.92 24.90 0.00
CA MET A 588 -3.52 24.53 1.37
C MET A 588 -4.00 25.54 2.42
N LYS A 589 -3.90 26.84 2.15
CA LYS A 589 -4.37 27.90 3.05
C LYS A 589 -5.90 27.96 3.13
N ASP A 590 -6.58 27.80 2.01
CA ASP A 590 -8.05 27.79 1.98
C ASP A 590 -8.62 26.53 2.64
N SER A 591 -7.96 25.38 2.50
CA SER A 591 -8.27 24.16 3.26
C SER A 591 -8.23 24.42 4.77
N ARG A 592 -7.16 25.08 5.27
CA ARG A 592 -7.08 25.50 6.67
C ARG A 592 -8.25 26.39 7.08
N LYS A 593 -8.55 27.43 6.30
CA LYS A 593 -9.64 28.37 6.57
C LYS A 593 -10.99 27.66 6.67
N LYS A 594 -11.27 26.73 5.75
CA LYS A 594 -12.48 25.89 5.76
C LYS A 594 -12.58 25.04 7.02
N LEU A 595 -11.46 24.46 7.48
CA LEU A 595 -11.45 23.67 8.72
C LEU A 595 -11.67 24.54 9.95
N ILE A 596 -11.04 25.72 10.02
CA ILE A 596 -11.28 26.68 11.11
C ILE A 596 -12.76 27.11 11.14
N ALA A 597 -13.35 27.39 9.98
CA ALA A 597 -14.77 27.73 9.87
C ALA A 597 -15.70 26.58 10.30
N ARG A 598 -15.23 25.32 10.23
CA ARG A 598 -15.94 24.13 10.75
C ARG A 598 -15.77 23.92 12.26
N GLY A 599 -14.99 24.78 12.94
CA GLY A 599 -14.84 24.77 14.40
C GLY A 599 -13.51 24.24 14.92
N TYR A 600 -12.67 23.66 14.06
CA TYR A 600 -11.32 23.21 14.43
C TYR A 600 -10.44 24.41 14.82
N LYS A 601 -9.74 24.31 15.95
CA LYS A 601 -8.88 25.35 16.53
C LYS A 601 -7.46 25.28 15.99
N ASN A 602 -6.92 24.09 15.77
CA ASN A 602 -5.55 23.92 15.29
C ASN A 602 -5.40 22.85 14.21
N PRO A 603 -5.99 23.06 13.00
CA PRO A 603 -5.73 22.16 11.88
C PRO A 603 -4.23 22.09 11.61
N VAL A 604 -3.67 20.94 11.27
CA VAL A 604 -2.25 20.84 10.87
C VAL A 604 -2.16 20.30 9.45
N LEU A 605 -1.42 21.02 8.61
CA LEU A 605 -1.10 20.60 7.26
C LEU A 605 0.00 19.55 7.31
N TRP A 606 -0.22 18.43 6.65
CA TRP A 606 0.88 17.62 6.13
C TRP A 606 1.16 18.01 4.68
N LEU A 607 2.24 18.76 4.47
CA LEU A 607 2.82 18.96 3.15
C LEU A 607 3.60 17.68 2.80
N SER A 608 3.04 16.90 1.87
CA SER A 608 3.46 15.54 1.62
C SER A 608 4.09 15.41 0.23
N PRO A 609 5.36 15.82 0.03
CA PRO A 609 6.06 15.58 -1.22
C PRO A 609 6.28 14.08 -1.43
N LEU A 610 5.93 13.57 -2.62
CA LEU A 610 6.26 12.22 -3.03
C LEU A 610 7.77 12.10 -3.26
N GLY A 611 8.39 11.05 -2.70
CA GLY A 611 9.84 10.84 -2.74
C GLY A 611 10.30 9.49 -3.27
N GLY A 612 9.40 8.60 -3.68
CA GLY A 612 9.78 7.44 -4.50
C GLY A 612 10.06 7.84 -5.95
N TRP A 613 10.13 6.84 -6.83
CA TRP A 613 10.36 7.03 -8.26
C TRP A 613 9.39 8.03 -8.90
N THR A 614 9.93 8.90 -9.75
CA THR A 614 9.19 9.83 -10.62
C THR A 614 9.78 9.80 -12.02
N LYS A 615 8.99 10.12 -13.04
CA LYS A 615 9.48 10.20 -14.42
C LYS A 615 10.56 11.28 -14.58
N SER A 616 11.47 11.08 -15.53
CA SER A 616 12.67 11.91 -15.74
C SER A 616 12.42 13.40 -16.02
N SER A 617 11.21 13.78 -16.47
CA SER A 617 10.85 15.17 -16.76
C SER A 617 10.29 15.94 -15.56
N ASP A 618 10.00 15.26 -14.44
CA ASP A 618 9.59 15.92 -13.21
C ASP A 618 10.79 16.56 -12.50
N VAL A 619 10.54 17.56 -11.65
CA VAL A 619 11.60 18.20 -10.87
C VAL A 619 12.10 17.22 -9.80
N PRO A 620 13.42 16.99 -9.68
CA PRO A 620 14.00 16.08 -8.69
C PRO A 620 13.60 16.39 -7.25
N LEU A 621 13.60 15.36 -6.41
CA LEU A 621 13.10 15.42 -5.04
C LEU A 621 13.87 16.45 -4.17
N ASP A 622 15.19 16.47 -4.23
CA ASP A 622 16.02 17.44 -3.51
C ASP A 622 15.70 18.89 -3.87
N VAL A 623 15.52 19.17 -5.16
CA VAL A 623 15.13 20.51 -5.64
C VAL A 623 13.75 20.87 -5.10
N ARG A 624 12.80 19.93 -5.13
CA ARG A 624 11.45 20.15 -4.56
C ARG A 624 11.48 20.39 -3.06
N VAL A 625 12.22 19.58 -2.30
CA VAL A 625 12.33 19.71 -0.83
C VAL A 625 12.95 21.06 -0.47
N LYS A 626 14.06 21.46 -1.12
CA LYS A 626 14.66 22.79 -0.93
C LYS A 626 13.67 23.91 -1.25
N GLN A 627 12.95 23.78 -2.37
CA GLN A 627 11.94 24.74 -2.76
C GLN A 627 10.79 24.82 -1.72
N HIS A 628 10.37 23.70 -1.16
CA HIS A 628 9.35 23.66 -0.10
C HIS A 628 9.84 24.32 1.20
N HIS A 629 11.11 24.15 1.56
CA HIS A 629 11.70 24.88 2.69
C HIS A 629 11.64 26.39 2.50
N GLU A 630 11.97 26.88 1.30
CA GLU A 630 11.88 28.33 1.03
C GLU A 630 10.44 28.84 1.05
N VAL A 631 9.47 28.02 0.62
CA VAL A 631 8.04 28.35 0.75
C VAL A 631 7.64 28.48 2.23
N MET A 632 8.15 27.60 3.10
CA MET A 632 7.88 27.68 4.53
C MET A 632 8.62 28.83 5.21
N ALA A 633 9.89 29.06 4.85
CA ALA A 633 10.71 30.13 5.39
C ALA A 633 10.17 31.52 5.03
N ALA A 634 9.60 31.67 3.82
CA ALA A 634 8.92 32.89 3.39
C ALA A 634 7.55 33.10 4.07
N GLY A 635 7.09 32.18 4.91
CA GLY A 635 5.79 32.27 5.59
C GLY A 635 4.58 31.98 4.71
N GLU A 636 4.77 31.59 3.45
CA GLU A 636 3.67 31.25 2.54
C GLU A 636 2.90 30.01 3.03
N LEU A 637 3.62 29.06 3.65
CA LEU A 637 3.06 27.98 4.47
C LEU A 637 3.75 28.02 5.85
N HIS A 638 3.07 28.54 6.87
CA HIS A 638 3.73 28.81 8.15
C HIS A 638 4.21 27.51 8.83
N PRO A 639 5.45 27.48 9.38
CA PRO A 639 5.98 26.31 10.07
C PRO A 639 5.15 25.83 11.26
N ASP A 640 4.48 26.73 12.00
CA ASP A 640 3.68 26.36 13.18
C ASP A 640 2.62 25.31 12.87
N TRP A 641 1.89 25.50 11.77
CA TRP A 641 0.79 24.62 11.38
C TRP A 641 1.13 23.68 10.22
N THR A 642 2.40 23.56 9.83
CA THR A 642 2.83 22.69 8.72
C THR A 642 3.86 21.67 9.18
N VAL A 643 3.62 20.39 8.89
CA VAL A 643 4.63 19.32 8.90
C VAL A 643 4.97 18.99 7.45
N MET A 644 6.24 19.11 7.07
CA MET A 644 6.74 18.63 5.79
C MET A 644 7.43 17.28 6.00
N ALA A 645 6.90 16.25 5.35
CA ALA A 645 7.45 14.90 5.42
C ALA A 645 7.25 14.18 4.08
N ILE A 646 8.31 13.54 3.61
CA ILE A 646 8.37 12.81 2.35
C ILE A 646 7.54 11.53 2.46
N TRP A 647 6.69 11.29 1.46
CA TRP A 647 5.97 10.03 1.31
C TRP A 647 6.72 9.11 0.33
N PRO A 648 7.09 7.87 0.72
CA PRO A 648 8.10 7.09 0.00
C PRO A 648 7.63 6.38 -1.27
N SER A 649 6.32 6.38 -1.55
CA SER A 649 5.76 5.63 -2.70
C SER A 649 6.31 6.10 -4.04
N PRO A 650 6.51 5.17 -5.00
CA PRO A 650 6.61 5.51 -6.42
C PRO A 650 5.37 6.26 -6.90
N MET A 651 5.58 7.16 -7.87
CA MET A 651 4.50 7.78 -8.64
C MET A 651 4.22 6.93 -9.87
N ILE A 652 3.02 6.33 -9.96
CA ILE A 652 2.68 5.44 -11.08
C ILE A 652 1.92 6.15 -12.21
N TYR A 653 1.50 7.39 -11.97
CA TYR A 653 0.74 8.25 -12.88
C TYR A 653 -0.59 7.64 -13.38
N ALA A 654 -1.30 6.94 -12.50
CA ALA A 654 -2.56 6.25 -12.82
C ALA A 654 -3.83 7.03 -12.41
N GLY A 655 -3.73 8.37 -12.29
CA GLY A 655 -4.87 9.27 -12.19
C GLY A 655 -5.90 8.89 -11.11
N PRO A 656 -7.19 8.70 -11.46
CA PRO A 656 -8.25 8.35 -10.50
C PRO A 656 -8.02 7.05 -9.71
N THR A 657 -7.30 6.08 -10.27
CA THR A 657 -6.92 4.86 -9.56
C THR A 657 -5.88 5.18 -8.48
N GLU A 658 -4.83 5.91 -8.86
CA GLU A 658 -3.71 6.19 -7.96
C GLU A 658 -4.06 7.19 -6.85
N VAL A 659 -4.91 8.18 -7.13
CA VAL A 659 -5.27 9.20 -6.13
C VAL A 659 -5.98 8.59 -4.92
N GLN A 660 -6.70 7.48 -5.09
CA GLN A 660 -7.28 6.71 -3.99
C GLN A 660 -6.18 6.15 -3.07
N PHE A 661 -5.08 5.63 -3.63
CA PHE A 661 -3.92 5.17 -2.84
C PHE A 661 -3.20 6.35 -2.16
N HIS A 662 -3.10 7.50 -2.84
CA HIS A 662 -2.54 8.72 -2.25
C HIS A 662 -3.35 9.17 -1.02
N ALA A 663 -4.67 9.13 -1.09
CA ALA A 663 -5.56 9.50 0.02
C ALA A 663 -5.51 8.48 1.16
N LYS A 664 -5.67 7.19 0.85
CA LYS A 664 -5.59 6.10 1.84
C LYS A 664 -4.30 6.13 2.64
N SER A 665 -3.15 6.21 1.98
CA SER A 665 -1.85 6.21 2.66
C SER A 665 -1.73 7.38 3.65
N ARG A 666 -2.41 8.50 3.36
CA ARG A 666 -2.44 9.68 4.24
C ARG A 666 -3.36 9.49 5.43
N ARG A 667 -4.48 8.81 5.23
CA ARG A 667 -5.37 8.40 6.32
C ARG A 667 -4.66 7.48 7.31
N VAL A 668 -3.89 6.50 6.83
CA VAL A 668 -3.09 5.60 7.70
C VAL A 668 -2.12 6.38 8.60
N ALA A 669 -1.50 7.43 8.05
CA ALA A 669 -0.66 8.35 8.83
C ALA A 669 -1.42 9.38 9.68
N GLY A 670 -2.76 9.34 9.70
CA GLY A 670 -3.58 10.12 10.62
C GLY A 670 -4.26 11.35 10.02
N ALA A 671 -4.16 11.58 8.71
CA ALA A 671 -4.92 12.67 8.07
C ALA A 671 -6.42 12.32 8.01
N ALA A 672 -7.25 13.15 8.62
CA ALA A 672 -8.71 13.04 8.51
C ALA A 672 -9.25 13.71 7.24
N PHE A 673 -8.47 14.65 6.67
CA PHE A 673 -8.83 15.40 5.47
C PHE A 673 -7.78 15.26 4.37
N PHE A 674 -8.22 15.21 3.11
CA PHE A 674 -7.35 15.21 1.95
C PHE A 674 -7.70 16.35 0.99
N THR A 675 -6.74 17.22 0.70
CA THR A 675 -6.90 18.29 -0.27
C THR A 675 -6.63 17.75 -1.67
N VAL A 676 -7.62 17.87 -2.57
CA VAL A 676 -7.53 17.35 -3.94
C VAL A 676 -7.97 18.41 -4.96
N GLY A 677 -7.15 18.58 -6.00
CA GLY A 677 -7.39 19.51 -7.10
C GLY A 677 -7.82 18.82 -8.40
N ARG A 678 -7.62 19.53 -9.51
CA ARG A 678 -7.82 19.03 -10.89
C ARG A 678 -6.75 18.00 -11.25
N ASP A 679 -7.15 16.96 -11.98
CA ASP A 679 -6.27 15.96 -12.61
C ASP A 679 -5.22 15.38 -11.64
N PRO A 680 -5.64 14.92 -10.44
CA PRO A 680 -4.70 14.38 -9.47
C PRO A 680 -4.09 13.10 -10.03
N ALA A 681 -2.79 12.96 -9.86
CA ALA A 681 -2.01 11.83 -10.37
C ALA A 681 -2.00 11.62 -11.90
N GLY A 682 -2.65 12.49 -12.68
CA GLY A 682 -2.66 12.38 -14.14
C GLY A 682 -1.36 12.84 -14.81
N MET A 683 -1.24 12.52 -16.09
CA MET A 683 -0.26 13.07 -17.03
C MET A 683 -0.83 13.01 -18.45
N PRO A 684 -0.19 13.66 -19.44
CA PRO A 684 -0.58 13.48 -20.83
C PRO A 684 -0.22 12.10 -21.39
N TYR A 685 -0.89 11.68 -22.46
CA TYR A 685 -0.47 10.55 -23.30
C TYR A 685 0.98 10.73 -23.79
N SER A 686 1.77 9.65 -23.73
CA SER A 686 3.19 9.63 -24.10
C SER A 686 3.38 9.26 -25.56
N SER A 687 2.49 8.44 -26.12
CA SER A 687 2.51 8.00 -27.52
C SER A 687 1.11 7.96 -28.16
N GLY A 688 1.05 7.54 -29.42
CA GLY A 688 -0.21 7.36 -30.16
C GLY A 688 -0.84 8.66 -30.67
N PRO A 689 -2.07 8.58 -31.22
CA PRO A 689 -2.77 9.71 -31.84
C PRO A 689 -3.19 10.80 -30.84
N ASN A 690 -3.36 10.44 -29.56
CA ASN A 690 -3.75 11.37 -28.49
C ASN A 690 -2.53 11.97 -27.77
N LYS A 691 -1.31 11.79 -28.29
CA LYS A 691 -0.07 12.25 -27.64
C LYS A 691 -0.16 13.73 -27.29
N GLY A 692 0.01 14.04 -26.01
CA GLY A 692 -0.07 15.41 -25.48
C GLY A 692 -1.41 15.78 -24.86
N ASP A 693 -2.49 15.02 -25.12
CA ASP A 693 -3.77 15.19 -24.44
C ASP A 693 -3.73 14.60 -23.02
N ASP A 694 -4.56 15.11 -22.11
CA ASP A 694 -4.67 14.59 -20.74
C ASP A 694 -5.15 13.11 -20.76
N LEU A 695 -4.45 12.21 -20.06
CA LEU A 695 -4.78 10.77 -20.02
C LEU A 695 -6.13 10.51 -19.35
N TYR A 696 -6.51 11.37 -18.41
CA TYR A 696 -7.72 11.28 -17.62
C TYR A 696 -8.54 12.56 -17.74
N HIS A 697 -9.86 12.42 -17.64
CA HIS A 697 -10.69 13.59 -17.47
C HIS A 697 -10.35 14.27 -16.12
N PRO A 698 -10.15 15.59 -16.12
CA PRO A 698 -9.60 16.31 -14.97
C PRO A 698 -10.38 16.22 -13.65
N ASP A 699 -11.68 15.96 -13.72
CA ASP A 699 -12.52 15.88 -12.53
C ASP A 699 -12.71 14.44 -12.01
N HIS A 700 -12.30 13.41 -12.78
CA HIS A 700 -12.55 12.02 -12.40
C HIS A 700 -11.90 11.65 -11.07
N GLY A 701 -10.67 12.12 -10.81
CA GLY A 701 -10.01 11.83 -9.53
C GLY A 701 -10.79 12.35 -8.32
N ARG A 702 -11.45 13.51 -8.43
CA ARG A 702 -12.29 14.05 -7.37
C ARG A 702 -13.55 13.22 -7.16
N TYR A 703 -14.26 12.88 -8.23
CA TYR A 703 -15.50 12.12 -8.14
C TYR A 703 -15.28 10.70 -7.64
N VAL A 704 -14.22 10.03 -8.14
CA VAL A 704 -13.86 8.67 -7.71
C VAL A 704 -13.48 8.64 -6.23
N LEU A 705 -12.76 9.63 -5.71
CA LEU A 705 -12.49 9.73 -4.27
C LEU A 705 -13.77 9.85 -3.44
N MET A 706 -14.70 10.72 -3.86
CA MET A 706 -15.95 10.96 -3.13
C MET A 706 -16.89 9.74 -3.13
N SER A 707 -16.81 8.89 -4.15
CA SER A 707 -17.60 7.67 -4.26
C SER A 707 -16.86 6.40 -3.85
N SER A 708 -15.57 6.49 -3.49
CA SER A 708 -14.75 5.32 -3.17
C SER A 708 -15.23 4.70 -1.84
N PRO A 709 -15.69 3.44 -1.85
CA PRO A 709 -16.19 2.79 -0.63
C PRO A 709 -15.08 2.46 0.38
N GLY A 710 -13.81 2.48 -0.04
CA GLY A 710 -12.69 1.96 0.75
C GLY A 710 -11.81 3.00 1.44
N VAL A 711 -11.97 4.30 1.15
CA VAL A 711 -11.19 5.38 1.81
C VAL A 711 -11.71 5.73 3.21
N GLY A 712 -12.78 5.04 3.65
CA GLY A 712 -13.43 5.15 4.96
C GLY A 712 -13.91 6.55 5.28
N GLU A 713 -13.70 6.99 6.52
CA GLU A 713 -14.24 8.26 7.04
C GLU A 713 -13.43 9.51 6.61
N MET A 714 -12.42 9.36 5.76
CA MET A 714 -11.61 10.49 5.28
C MET A 714 -12.48 11.47 4.47
N GLN A 715 -12.38 12.76 4.80
CA GLN A 715 -13.12 13.81 4.11
C GLN A 715 -12.28 14.51 3.05
N PHE A 716 -12.89 14.90 1.94
CA PHE A 716 -12.19 15.53 0.81
C PHE A 716 -12.44 17.03 0.76
N LEU A 717 -11.36 17.80 0.62
CA LEU A 717 -11.39 19.24 0.36
C LEU A 717 -11.13 19.44 -1.12
N GLY A 718 -12.20 19.37 -1.92
CA GLY A 718 -12.15 19.52 -3.38
C GLY A 718 -12.06 20.97 -3.81
N PHE A 719 -11.26 21.22 -4.85
CA PHE A 719 -11.08 22.55 -5.45
C PHE A 719 -11.29 22.53 -6.96
N GLU A 720 -12.00 23.54 -7.46
CA GLU A 720 -12.04 23.85 -8.88
C GLU A 720 -10.72 24.47 -9.34
N LYS A 721 -10.56 24.61 -10.66
CA LYS A 721 -9.36 25.22 -11.25
C LYS A 721 -9.22 26.67 -10.80
N VAL A 722 -8.08 26.98 -10.18
CA VAL A 722 -7.67 28.35 -9.83
C VAL A 722 -6.80 28.96 -10.92
N TYR A 723 -6.87 30.29 -11.04
CA TYR A 723 -6.16 31.08 -12.04
C TYR A 723 -5.37 32.19 -11.36
N TYR A 724 -4.30 32.64 -12.01
CA TYR A 724 -3.55 33.80 -11.55
C TYR A 724 -4.25 35.07 -12.02
N ASP A 725 -4.57 35.94 -11.06
CA ASP A 725 -5.17 37.24 -11.29
C ASP A 725 -4.07 38.27 -11.55
N LYS A 726 -4.06 38.84 -12.76
CA LYS A 726 -3.05 39.83 -13.18
C LYS A 726 -3.14 41.15 -12.41
N LYS A 727 -4.31 41.50 -11.87
CA LYS A 727 -4.51 42.77 -11.15
C LYS A 727 -4.18 42.63 -9.67
N ASP A 728 -4.69 41.58 -9.04
CA ASP A 728 -4.51 41.34 -7.60
C ASP A 728 -3.18 40.64 -7.29
N HIS A 729 -2.46 40.15 -8.31
CA HIS A 729 -1.24 39.35 -8.19
C HIS A 729 -1.38 38.12 -7.28
N THR A 730 -2.57 37.50 -7.29
CA THR A 730 -2.91 36.35 -6.43
C THR A 730 -3.63 35.24 -7.20
N MET A 731 -3.70 34.05 -6.61
CA MET A 731 -4.45 32.92 -7.16
C MET A 731 -5.89 32.93 -6.65
N ARG A 732 -6.87 32.90 -7.55
CA ARG A 732 -8.32 32.89 -7.21
C ARG A 732 -9.13 32.06 -8.21
N THR A 733 -10.38 31.80 -7.88
CA THR A 733 -11.36 31.27 -8.85
C THR A 733 -11.62 32.32 -9.94
N ARG A 734 -11.87 31.87 -11.16
CA ARG A 734 -12.06 32.79 -12.30
C ARG A 734 -13.34 33.59 -12.15
N ASP A 735 -13.23 34.91 -12.27
CA ASP A 735 -14.38 35.81 -12.32
C ASP A 735 -14.84 36.01 -13.77
N SER A 736 -16.10 35.69 -14.04
CA SER A 736 -16.70 35.76 -15.37
C SER A 736 -16.81 37.18 -15.93
N SER A 737 -16.83 38.21 -15.07
CA SER A 737 -16.95 39.62 -15.46
C SER A 737 -15.65 40.21 -16.02
N ARG A 738 -14.50 39.62 -15.69
CA ARG A 738 -13.16 40.14 -16.07
C ARG A 738 -12.23 39.03 -16.56
N LYS A 739 -12.73 38.17 -17.45
CA LYS A 739 -12.05 36.95 -17.93
C LYS A 739 -10.63 37.16 -18.47
N SER A 740 -10.34 38.34 -19.02
CA SER A 740 -9.03 38.73 -19.59
C SER A 740 -7.97 39.03 -18.53
N ASP A 741 -8.36 39.25 -17.27
CA ASP A 741 -7.46 39.50 -16.15
C ASP A 741 -6.85 38.20 -15.59
N PHE A 742 -7.33 37.03 -16.01
CA PHE A 742 -6.90 35.73 -15.49
C PHE A 742 -6.05 34.96 -16.47
N ILE A 743 -4.90 34.46 -16.00
CA ILE A 743 -4.00 33.60 -16.78
C ILE A 743 -3.79 32.24 -16.11
N SER A 744 -3.57 31.21 -16.92
CA SER A 744 -3.26 29.85 -16.47
C SER A 744 -1.78 29.55 -16.71
N ILE A 745 -1.05 29.21 -15.65
CA ILE A 745 0.35 28.80 -15.72
C ILE A 745 0.41 27.31 -15.40
N SER A 746 0.43 26.46 -16.42
CA SER A 746 0.56 25.01 -16.24
C SER A 746 1.96 24.63 -15.77
N GLY A 747 2.12 23.43 -15.20
CA GLY A 747 3.45 22.91 -14.85
C GLY A 747 4.41 22.90 -16.05
N SER A 748 3.94 22.51 -17.24
CA SER A 748 4.74 22.56 -18.46
C SER A 748 5.16 23.98 -18.86
N LYS A 749 4.28 24.98 -18.69
CA LYS A 749 4.63 26.39 -18.93
C LYS A 749 5.64 26.89 -17.90
N MET A 750 5.46 26.57 -16.62
CA MET A 750 6.41 26.90 -15.54
C MET A 750 7.81 26.32 -15.80
N ARG A 751 7.91 25.03 -16.17
CA ARG A 751 9.18 24.39 -16.50
C ARG A 751 9.88 25.06 -17.68
N LYS A 752 9.15 25.40 -18.74
CA LYS A 752 9.69 26.13 -19.90
C LYS A 752 10.25 27.50 -19.49
N LEU A 753 9.52 28.25 -18.66
CA LEU A 753 9.96 29.55 -18.13
C LEU A 753 11.22 29.43 -17.25
N ALA A 754 11.25 28.44 -16.36
CA ALA A 754 12.39 28.18 -15.49
C ALA A 754 13.66 27.81 -16.30
N ALA A 755 13.50 27.00 -17.35
CA ALA A 755 14.57 26.63 -18.28
C ALA A 755 15.04 27.76 -19.21
N LEU A 756 14.28 28.86 -19.28
CA LEU A 756 14.66 30.10 -19.98
C LEU A 756 15.29 31.14 -19.04
N GLY A 757 15.38 30.85 -17.73
CA GLY A 757 15.86 31.82 -16.74
C GLY A 757 14.93 33.02 -16.56
N ALA A 758 13.62 32.81 -16.73
CA ALA A 758 12.64 33.90 -16.74
C ALA A 758 12.72 34.78 -15.47
N LYS A 759 12.69 36.10 -15.68
CA LYS A 759 12.80 37.13 -14.64
C LYS A 759 11.40 37.61 -14.21
N PRO A 760 11.25 38.36 -13.11
CA PRO A 760 9.96 38.95 -12.74
C PRO A 760 9.35 39.75 -13.91
N CYS A 761 8.04 39.60 -14.13
CA CYS A 761 7.33 40.35 -15.17
C CYS A 761 7.33 41.86 -14.91
N PRO A 762 7.22 42.68 -15.98
CA PRO A 762 6.94 44.11 -15.84
C PRO A 762 5.57 44.36 -15.17
N PRO A 763 5.27 45.60 -14.74
CA PRO A 763 4.02 45.94 -14.06
C PRO A 763 2.76 45.50 -14.83
N GLU A 764 2.76 45.64 -16.16
CA GLU A 764 1.71 45.09 -17.01
C GLU A 764 2.05 43.65 -17.43
N ILE A 765 1.30 42.68 -16.89
CA ILE A 765 1.60 41.27 -17.09
C ILE A 765 1.15 40.81 -18.49
N PRO A 766 2.09 40.34 -19.34
CA PRO A 766 1.77 39.89 -20.69
C PRO A 766 0.97 38.57 -20.68
N SER A 767 0.07 38.42 -21.65
CA SER A 767 -0.71 37.18 -21.80
C SER A 767 0.16 35.99 -22.24
N ASP A 768 1.20 36.24 -23.05
CA ASP A 768 2.20 35.24 -23.42
C ASP A 768 3.50 35.39 -22.62
N LEU A 769 3.51 34.74 -21.45
CA LEU A 769 4.67 34.71 -20.56
C LEU A 769 5.93 34.08 -21.18
N ILE A 770 5.76 33.13 -22.12
CA ILE A 770 6.92 32.43 -22.71
C ILE A 770 7.65 33.38 -23.67
N ALA A 771 6.90 34.08 -24.53
CA ALA A 771 7.46 35.10 -25.42
C ALA A 771 8.14 36.23 -24.62
N ALA A 772 7.50 36.68 -23.55
CA ALA A 772 8.04 37.73 -22.67
C ALA A 772 9.19 37.26 -21.75
N LYS A 773 9.45 35.95 -21.67
CA LYS A 773 10.45 35.34 -20.78
C LYS A 773 10.36 35.85 -19.33
N CYS A 774 9.14 35.98 -18.83
CA CYS A 774 8.92 36.52 -17.49
C CYS A 774 7.98 35.65 -16.64
N ILE A 775 8.11 35.75 -15.32
CA ILE A 775 7.24 35.11 -14.35
C ILE A 775 6.47 36.16 -13.52
N PRO A 776 5.13 36.05 -13.39
CA PRO A 776 4.36 37.01 -12.62
C PRO A 776 4.76 37.08 -11.15
N PRO A 777 4.75 38.29 -10.54
CA PRO A 777 5.03 38.44 -9.11
C PRO A 777 4.02 37.66 -8.27
N GLY A 778 4.47 37.06 -7.17
CA GLY A 778 3.60 36.28 -6.29
C GLY A 778 3.16 34.92 -6.83
N PHE A 779 3.53 34.52 -8.05
CA PHE A 779 3.24 33.16 -8.54
C PHE A 779 4.01 32.08 -7.78
N MET A 780 5.25 32.35 -7.39
CA MET A 780 6.09 31.50 -6.55
C MET A 780 6.95 32.40 -5.67
N VAL A 781 7.32 31.91 -4.48
CA VAL A 781 8.27 32.63 -3.62
C VAL A 781 9.60 32.84 -4.38
N PRO A 782 10.21 34.04 -4.36
CA PRO A 782 11.34 34.36 -5.24
C PRO A 782 12.51 33.38 -5.16
N LYS A 783 12.99 33.07 -3.95
CA LYS A 783 14.09 32.12 -3.74
C LYS A 783 13.72 30.68 -4.15
N GLY A 784 12.44 30.32 -4.02
CA GLY A 784 11.91 29.05 -4.54
C GLY A 784 11.92 29.00 -6.08
N TRP A 785 11.62 30.12 -6.76
CA TRP A 785 11.74 30.22 -8.22
C TRP A 785 13.19 30.11 -8.68
N GLU A 786 14.12 30.79 -7.99
CA GLU A 786 15.55 30.73 -8.27
C GLU A 786 16.07 29.29 -8.19
N ILE A 787 15.72 28.53 -7.16
CA ILE A 787 16.12 27.12 -7.01
C ILE A 787 15.64 26.27 -8.19
N VAL A 788 14.38 26.42 -8.61
CA VAL A 788 13.82 25.64 -9.72
C VAL A 788 14.44 26.07 -11.06
N SER A 789 14.66 27.38 -11.25
CA SER A 789 15.28 27.91 -12.47
C SER A 789 16.76 27.50 -12.58
N ASP A 790 17.53 27.57 -11.49
CA ASP A 790 18.92 27.13 -11.42
C ASP A 790 19.06 25.65 -11.78
N TYR A 791 18.17 24.79 -11.27
CA TYR A 791 18.09 23.38 -11.69
C TYR A 791 17.95 23.24 -13.20
N TYR A 792 16.95 23.88 -13.82
CA TYR A 792 16.71 23.73 -15.25
C TYR A 792 17.82 24.33 -16.12
N ILE A 793 18.49 25.39 -15.65
CA ILE A 793 19.63 26.00 -16.36
C ILE A 793 20.83 25.05 -16.31
N ARG A 794 21.22 24.58 -15.12
CA ARG A 794 22.38 23.69 -14.93
C ARG A 794 22.16 22.27 -15.45
N GLN A 795 20.92 21.80 -15.51
CA GLN A 795 20.59 20.53 -16.15
C GLN A 795 21.01 20.51 -17.62
N LYS A 796 20.91 21.66 -18.33
CA LYS A 796 21.33 21.77 -19.73
C LYS A 796 22.84 21.81 -19.90
N THR A 797 23.56 22.36 -18.92
CA THR A 797 25.03 22.45 -18.98
C THR A 797 25.71 21.17 -18.48
N GLY A 798 24.97 20.28 -17.81
CA GLY A 798 25.49 19.04 -17.24
C GLY A 798 26.11 19.21 -15.85
N ASP A 799 26.15 20.44 -15.32
CA ASP A 799 26.81 20.79 -14.05
C ASP A 799 25.93 20.58 -12.81
N TRP A 800 24.69 20.12 -12.99
CA TRP A 800 23.79 19.90 -11.87
C TRP A 800 24.07 18.55 -11.19
N VAL A 801 24.50 18.61 -9.92
CA VAL A 801 24.66 17.44 -9.05
C VAL A 801 23.48 17.39 -8.07
N PRO A 802 22.61 16.36 -8.14
CA PRO A 802 21.58 16.16 -7.12
C PRO A 802 22.20 16.00 -5.73
N TYR A 803 21.68 16.72 -4.75
CA TYR A 803 21.96 16.50 -3.33
C TYR A 803 21.42 15.15 -2.84
N SER A 804 20.33 14.66 -3.46
CA SER A 804 19.65 13.44 -3.01
C SER A 804 19.98 12.17 -3.80
N LYS A 805 21.26 11.79 -3.86
CA LYS A 805 21.57 10.40 -4.23
C LYS A 805 22.63 9.82 -3.30
N GLN A 806 22.27 8.65 -2.78
CA GLN A 806 22.95 7.78 -1.85
C GLN A 806 24.47 7.92 -1.79
N LEU A 807 24.97 8.19 -0.58
CA LEU A 807 26.31 7.82 -0.15
C LEU A 807 26.33 6.33 0.18
N GLY A 808 27.04 5.52 -0.63
CA GLY A 808 27.45 4.16 -0.27
C GLY A 808 26.32 3.11 -0.32
N GLY A 809 26.46 2.16 -1.25
CA GLY A 809 25.57 0.99 -1.31
C GLY A 809 26.31 -0.32 -1.57
N ILE A 810 27.54 -0.25 -2.10
CA ILE A 810 28.37 -1.42 -2.38
C ILE A 810 29.60 -1.44 -1.48
N ALA A 811 29.91 -2.61 -0.92
CA ALA A 811 31.09 -2.78 -0.10
C ALA A 811 32.35 -2.77 -0.98
N ILE A 812 33.30 -1.90 -0.64
CA ILE A 812 34.61 -1.80 -1.30
C ILE A 812 35.71 -2.36 -0.39
N ALA A 813 36.76 -2.94 -0.97
CA ALA A 813 37.87 -3.47 -0.20
C ALA A 813 38.66 -2.35 0.54
N PRO A 814 39.34 -2.66 1.67
CA PRO A 814 40.00 -1.63 2.49
C PRO A 814 41.08 -0.80 1.78
N ASN A 815 41.75 -1.37 0.79
CA ASN A 815 42.78 -0.75 -0.04
C ASN A 815 42.20 -0.08 -1.31
N VAL A 816 40.88 0.04 -1.38
CA VAL A 816 40.15 0.66 -2.50
C VAL A 816 39.44 1.91 -1.98
N ARG A 817 39.55 2.99 -2.74
CA ARG A 817 38.87 4.26 -2.47
C ARG A 817 37.75 4.44 -3.48
N SER A 818 36.60 4.93 -3.04
CA SER A 818 35.54 5.39 -3.94
C SER A 818 35.60 6.91 -4.11
N THR A 819 35.23 7.41 -5.28
CA THR A 819 35.02 8.85 -5.49
C THR A 819 33.88 9.37 -4.59
N ALA A 820 34.23 10.07 -3.50
CA ALA A 820 33.25 10.58 -2.53
C ALA A 820 32.21 11.52 -3.17
N GLU A 821 32.61 12.26 -4.21
CA GLU A 821 31.75 13.16 -4.98
C GLU A 821 30.81 12.42 -5.96
N GLN A 822 31.12 11.16 -6.30
CA GLN A 822 30.35 10.34 -7.24
C GLN A 822 30.13 8.93 -6.64
N PRO A 823 29.23 8.80 -5.64
CA PRO A 823 29.01 7.52 -4.98
C PRO A 823 28.39 6.46 -5.91
N PHE A 824 28.44 5.19 -5.48
CA PHE A 824 27.86 4.07 -6.21
C PHE A 824 26.39 4.33 -6.59
N GLY A 825 25.98 3.96 -7.81
CA GLY A 825 24.70 4.36 -8.40
C GLY A 825 24.75 5.70 -9.17
N LYS A 826 25.95 6.27 -9.37
CA LYS A 826 26.20 7.43 -10.24
C LYS A 826 27.01 7.05 -11.48
N PRO A 827 26.76 7.72 -12.63
CA PRO A 827 27.60 7.58 -13.82
C PRO A 827 29.10 7.87 -13.61
N GLY A 828 29.48 8.61 -12.57
CA GLY A 828 30.88 8.95 -12.27
C GLY A 828 31.53 8.09 -11.18
N PHE A 829 30.84 7.05 -10.67
CA PHE A 829 31.42 6.17 -9.66
C PHE A 829 32.67 5.49 -10.18
N ALA A 830 33.75 5.58 -9.41
CA ALA A 830 35.02 4.91 -9.67
C ALA A 830 35.59 4.36 -8.37
N ALA A 831 35.94 3.08 -8.38
CA ALA A 831 36.71 2.44 -7.33
C ALA A 831 38.19 2.45 -7.75
N THR A 832 39.00 3.23 -7.06
CA THR A 832 40.43 3.42 -7.34
C THR A 832 41.28 2.70 -6.29
N PHE A 833 42.43 2.17 -6.70
CA PHE A 833 43.28 1.35 -5.84
C PHE A 833 44.46 2.16 -5.33
N VAL A 834 44.84 1.92 -4.08
CA VAL A 834 46.04 2.48 -3.48
C VAL A 834 46.99 1.38 -3.03
N GLY A 835 48.29 1.67 -3.10
CA GLY A 835 49.36 0.78 -2.65
C GLY A 835 49.37 0.58 -1.13
N PRO A 836 50.32 -0.21 -0.60
CA PRO A 836 50.43 -0.51 0.83
C PRO A 836 50.61 0.72 1.74
N ASP A 837 51.13 1.82 1.20
CA ASP A 837 51.25 3.11 1.87
C ASP A 837 49.88 3.82 2.05
N GLY A 838 48.84 3.28 1.43
CA GLY A 838 47.49 3.84 1.40
C GLY A 838 47.35 5.10 0.56
N ILE A 839 48.40 5.55 -0.16
CA ILE A 839 48.43 6.85 -0.85
C ILE A 839 48.74 6.69 -2.33
N THR A 840 49.72 5.87 -2.69
CA THR A 840 50.20 5.74 -4.07
C THR A 840 49.12 5.08 -4.95
N PRO A 841 48.65 5.71 -6.03
CA PRO A 841 47.71 5.09 -6.95
C PRO A 841 48.34 3.88 -7.62
N ILE A 842 47.63 2.76 -7.64
CA ILE A 842 48.05 1.54 -8.35
C ILE A 842 46.96 1.11 -9.33
N SER A 843 47.36 0.43 -10.40
CA SER A 843 46.45 -0.22 -11.33
C SER A 843 46.12 -1.64 -10.86
N PRO A 844 44.83 -1.99 -10.71
CA PRO A 844 44.45 -3.37 -10.42
C PRO A 844 44.79 -4.34 -11.55
N TRP A 845 44.95 -3.84 -12.78
CA TRP A 845 45.29 -4.67 -13.94
C TRP A 845 46.80 -4.91 -14.05
N HIS A 846 47.62 -3.91 -13.72
CA HIS A 846 49.07 -3.97 -13.98
C HIS A 846 49.92 -4.21 -12.73
N ASP A 847 49.54 -3.61 -11.59
CA ASP A 847 50.37 -3.60 -10.38
C ASP A 847 50.08 -4.76 -9.42
N LEU A 848 48.89 -5.36 -9.49
CA LEU A 848 48.57 -6.54 -8.71
C LEU A 848 49.24 -7.78 -9.35
N PRO A 849 49.96 -8.61 -8.56
CA PRO A 849 50.62 -9.78 -9.11
C PRO A 849 49.60 -10.85 -9.50
N LEU A 850 49.77 -11.47 -10.67
CA LEU A 850 48.95 -12.64 -11.07
C LEU A 850 49.15 -13.83 -10.14
N PHE A 851 50.41 -14.12 -9.77
CA PHE A 851 50.74 -15.27 -8.95
C PHE A 851 51.05 -14.86 -7.50
N PRO A 852 50.34 -15.42 -6.50
CA PRO A 852 50.69 -15.21 -5.11
C PRO A 852 52.02 -15.89 -4.76
N SER A 853 52.83 -15.21 -3.95
CA SER A 853 54.16 -15.70 -3.57
C SER A 853 54.10 -17.02 -2.80
N GLY A 854 54.86 -18.03 -3.26
CA GLY A 854 54.96 -19.33 -2.59
C GLY A 854 53.75 -20.25 -2.75
N ALA A 855 52.82 -19.93 -3.66
CA ALA A 855 51.63 -20.74 -3.89
C ALA A 855 51.86 -21.88 -4.90
N ALA A 856 50.92 -22.84 -4.94
CA ALA A 856 50.93 -23.93 -5.92
C ALA A 856 50.72 -23.42 -7.35
N ALA A 857 51.14 -24.20 -8.35
CA ALA A 857 51.16 -23.79 -9.76
C ALA A 857 49.78 -23.44 -10.36
N ASN A 858 48.68 -23.95 -9.79
CA ASN A 858 47.31 -23.66 -10.21
C ASN A 858 46.60 -22.63 -9.32
N VAL A 859 47.36 -21.88 -8.52
CA VAL A 859 46.84 -20.81 -7.66
C VAL A 859 47.23 -19.46 -8.25
N VAL A 860 46.24 -18.58 -8.39
CA VAL A 860 46.38 -17.22 -8.94
C VAL A 860 45.65 -16.23 -8.03
N ASN A 861 45.96 -14.94 -8.16
CA ASN A 861 45.19 -13.89 -7.53
C ASN A 861 44.01 -13.52 -8.42
N PHE A 862 42.82 -13.54 -7.85
CA PHE A 862 41.58 -13.04 -8.44
C PHE A 862 41.28 -11.67 -7.83
N MET A 863 40.81 -10.74 -8.66
CA MET A 863 40.29 -9.45 -8.20
C MET A 863 38.79 -9.37 -8.52
N CYS A 864 37.97 -9.20 -7.48
CA CYS A 864 36.53 -9.13 -7.62
C CYS A 864 36.08 -7.76 -8.16
N GLU A 865 35.26 -7.76 -9.21
CA GLU A 865 34.62 -6.58 -9.78
C GLU A 865 33.14 -6.50 -9.39
N ILE A 866 32.44 -7.61 -9.55
CA ILE A 866 31.01 -7.75 -9.25
C ILE A 866 30.87 -8.80 -8.15
N PRO A 867 30.58 -8.36 -6.91
CA PRO A 867 30.24 -9.26 -5.82
C PRO A 867 29.08 -10.20 -6.17
N ARG A 868 29.13 -11.42 -5.65
CA ARG A 868 28.01 -12.37 -5.67
C ARG A 868 26.72 -11.69 -5.17
N LEU A 869 25.59 -11.99 -5.81
CA LEU A 869 24.25 -11.41 -5.57
C LEU A 869 24.10 -9.94 -5.98
N SER A 870 25.12 -9.33 -6.59
CA SER A 870 25.00 -8.01 -7.20
C SER A 870 24.43 -8.11 -8.61
N THR A 871 23.67 -7.09 -9.01
CA THR A 871 23.21 -6.93 -10.41
C THR A 871 23.96 -5.81 -11.12
N ALA A 872 24.70 -4.95 -10.42
CA ALA A 872 25.43 -3.86 -11.06
C ALA A 872 26.61 -4.39 -11.89
N LYS A 873 26.65 -4.04 -13.18
CA LYS A 873 27.75 -4.43 -14.08
C LYS A 873 28.95 -3.51 -13.87
N LEU A 874 29.91 -3.96 -13.08
CA LEU A 874 31.15 -3.25 -12.75
C LEU A 874 32.31 -3.92 -13.47
N GLU A 875 33.16 -3.11 -14.11
CA GLU A 875 34.28 -3.59 -14.92
C GLU A 875 35.46 -2.60 -14.84
N VAL A 876 36.68 -3.12 -14.95
CA VAL A 876 37.92 -2.36 -15.01
C VAL A 876 37.96 -1.49 -16.27
N GLN A 877 38.32 -0.22 -16.10
CA GLN A 877 38.36 0.71 -17.23
C GLN A 877 39.77 0.73 -17.86
N LYS A 878 39.98 -0.11 -18.88
CA LYS A 878 41.27 -0.27 -19.60
C LYS A 878 41.87 1.03 -20.15
N LYS A 879 41.04 2.02 -20.48
CA LYS A 879 41.45 3.28 -21.14
C LYS A 879 41.74 4.42 -20.17
N LEU A 880 41.33 4.29 -18.91
CA LEU A 880 41.45 5.36 -17.91
C LEU A 880 42.73 5.17 -17.08
N PRO A 881 43.36 6.26 -16.62
CA PRO A 881 44.53 6.20 -15.77
C PRO A 881 44.31 5.31 -14.54
N HIS A 882 45.27 4.42 -14.28
CA HIS A 882 45.25 3.46 -13.16
C HIS A 882 44.08 2.46 -13.17
N ASN A 883 43.38 2.29 -14.30
CA ASN A 883 42.33 1.27 -14.50
C ASN A 883 41.33 1.15 -13.33
N PRO A 884 40.55 2.20 -13.01
CA PRO A 884 39.53 2.11 -11.96
C PRO A 884 38.44 1.12 -12.34
N ILE A 885 37.77 0.53 -11.34
CA ILE A 885 36.51 -0.20 -11.57
C ILE A 885 35.38 0.81 -11.64
N MET A 886 34.59 0.76 -12.71
CA MET A 886 33.43 1.63 -12.91
C MET A 886 32.23 0.83 -13.39
N GLN A 887 31.03 1.36 -13.18
CA GLN A 887 29.80 0.72 -13.67
C GLN A 887 29.59 1.04 -15.15
N ASP A 888 29.30 -0.01 -15.92
CA ASP A 888 28.95 0.07 -17.33
C ASP A 888 27.79 1.05 -17.59
N LYS A 889 27.83 1.67 -18.77
CA LYS A 889 26.73 2.52 -19.26
C LYS A 889 26.17 1.97 -20.56
N LYS A 890 24.84 1.92 -20.66
CA LYS A 890 24.11 1.62 -21.90
C LYS A 890 23.16 2.78 -22.20
N LYS A 891 23.34 3.45 -23.34
CA LYS A 891 22.56 4.64 -23.74
C LYS A 891 22.53 5.76 -22.66
N GLY A 892 23.66 5.96 -21.97
CA GLY A 892 23.81 6.98 -20.92
C GLY A 892 23.26 6.59 -19.53
N ALA A 893 22.57 5.46 -19.39
CA ALA A 893 22.11 4.93 -18.12
C ALA A 893 23.07 3.86 -17.58
N LEU A 894 23.14 3.73 -16.26
CA LEU A 894 23.89 2.68 -15.58
C LEU A 894 23.33 1.29 -15.92
N ARG A 895 24.21 0.33 -16.15
CA ARG A 895 23.86 -1.02 -16.60
C ARG A 895 23.77 -2.00 -15.43
N TYR A 896 22.75 -2.85 -15.48
CA TYR A 896 22.51 -3.92 -14.51
C TYR A 896 22.22 -5.23 -15.26
N TYR A 897 22.53 -6.38 -14.67
CA TYR A 897 22.01 -7.67 -15.12
C TYR A 897 20.49 -7.69 -14.97
N THR A 898 19.79 -7.89 -16.08
CA THR A 898 18.33 -7.91 -16.14
C THR A 898 17.76 -9.33 -16.02
N TYR A 899 18.58 -10.36 -16.27
CA TYR A 899 18.21 -11.78 -16.17
C TYR A 899 18.11 -12.28 -14.72
N GLY A 900 18.99 -11.79 -13.85
CA GLY A 900 19.08 -12.16 -12.43
C GLY A 900 20.32 -11.56 -11.77
N ALA A 901 20.59 -11.91 -10.52
CA ALA A 901 21.86 -11.61 -9.85
C ALA A 901 22.83 -12.79 -9.99
N SER A 902 24.12 -12.51 -10.13
CA SER A 902 25.12 -13.58 -10.26
C SER A 902 25.20 -14.38 -8.97
N PHE A 903 25.18 -15.72 -9.07
CA PHE A 903 25.36 -16.60 -7.92
C PHE A 903 26.84 -16.96 -7.69
N PHE A 904 27.77 -16.24 -8.31
CA PHE A 904 29.22 -16.31 -8.16
C PHE A 904 29.79 -14.89 -8.06
N ASN A 905 30.98 -14.74 -7.49
CA ASN A 905 31.73 -13.49 -7.60
C ASN A 905 32.36 -13.43 -8.99
N TYR A 906 32.28 -12.28 -9.64
CA TYR A 906 32.84 -12.06 -10.97
C TYR A 906 33.94 -11.01 -10.92
N GLY A 907 34.94 -11.15 -11.79
CA GLY A 907 36.02 -10.20 -11.93
C GLY A 907 37.10 -10.72 -12.85
N MET A 908 38.33 -10.27 -12.65
CA MET A 908 39.44 -10.57 -13.56
C MET A 908 40.67 -11.18 -12.88
N LEU A 909 41.55 -11.77 -13.69
CA LEU A 909 42.92 -12.07 -13.31
C LEU A 909 43.85 -10.88 -13.63
N PRO A 910 44.55 -10.29 -12.65
CA PRO A 910 45.54 -9.26 -12.90
C PRO A 910 46.64 -9.73 -13.86
N GLN A 911 47.25 -8.80 -14.59
CA GLN A 911 48.36 -9.07 -15.51
C GLN A 911 48.04 -10.10 -16.60
N THR A 912 46.79 -10.18 -17.04
CA THR A 912 46.37 -11.02 -18.18
C THR A 912 45.71 -10.15 -19.25
N TRP A 913 45.77 -10.57 -20.50
CA TRP A 913 45.09 -9.91 -21.61
C TRP A 913 44.82 -10.92 -22.73
N GLU A 914 43.56 -11.05 -23.13
CA GLU A 914 43.10 -11.87 -24.25
C GLU A 914 43.36 -11.14 -25.57
N ASP A 915 44.47 -11.48 -26.22
CA ASP A 915 44.91 -10.82 -27.46
C ASP A 915 43.97 -11.19 -28.65
N PRO A 916 43.31 -10.22 -29.30
CA PRO A 916 42.45 -10.49 -30.45
C PRO A 916 43.17 -11.10 -31.67
N ALA A 917 44.50 -11.00 -31.72
CA ALA A 917 45.31 -11.64 -32.75
C ALA A 917 45.41 -13.16 -32.55
N VAL A 918 45.27 -13.64 -31.32
CA VAL A 918 45.24 -15.07 -31.00
C VAL A 918 43.86 -15.61 -31.38
N LYS A 919 43.85 -16.71 -32.14
CA LYS A 919 42.64 -17.37 -32.62
C LYS A 919 42.40 -18.65 -31.86
N GLY A 920 41.24 -18.77 -31.23
CA GLY A 920 40.82 -19.96 -30.50
C GLY A 920 39.87 -20.84 -31.29
N PHE A 921 38.83 -21.35 -30.61
CA PHE A 921 37.86 -22.27 -31.19
C PHE A 921 37.22 -21.72 -32.47
N ASN A 922 37.19 -22.50 -33.56
CA ASN A 922 36.66 -22.07 -34.86
C ASN A 922 37.23 -20.74 -35.41
N GLY A 923 38.45 -20.35 -35.01
CA GLY A 923 39.08 -19.13 -35.50
C GLY A 923 38.54 -17.84 -34.88
N THR A 924 37.79 -17.91 -33.78
CA THR A 924 37.32 -16.73 -33.05
C THR A 924 38.47 -15.99 -32.39
N SER A 925 38.41 -14.66 -32.41
CA SER A 925 39.43 -13.77 -31.82
C SER A 925 39.24 -13.67 -30.32
N GLY A 926 40.29 -13.48 -29.52
CA GLY A 926 40.13 -13.06 -28.12
C GLY A 926 39.32 -11.75 -27.99
N ASP A 927 38.65 -11.58 -26.86
CA ASP A 927 37.71 -10.48 -26.57
C ASP A 927 38.36 -9.12 -26.26
N ASN A 928 39.70 -9.06 -26.26
CA ASN A 928 40.50 -7.86 -25.99
C ASN A 928 40.47 -7.38 -24.53
N ASP A 929 40.05 -8.22 -23.57
CA ASP A 929 39.92 -7.90 -22.15
C ASP A 929 40.91 -8.68 -21.26
N PRO A 930 41.09 -8.29 -19.98
CA PRO A 930 41.72 -9.16 -18.99
C PRO A 930 40.87 -10.43 -18.82
N LEU A 931 41.50 -11.57 -18.50
CA LEU A 931 40.78 -12.84 -18.37
C LEU A 931 39.66 -12.75 -17.35
N ASP A 932 38.47 -13.12 -17.78
CA ASP A 932 37.26 -13.14 -16.98
C ASP A 932 37.18 -14.36 -16.06
N VAL A 933 36.70 -14.15 -14.83
CA VAL A 933 36.75 -15.16 -13.78
C VAL A 933 35.40 -15.27 -13.06
N MET A 934 34.96 -16.51 -12.87
CA MET A 934 33.82 -16.87 -12.03
C MET A 934 34.31 -17.60 -10.79
N GLU A 935 34.34 -16.91 -9.65
CA GLU A 935 34.64 -17.50 -8.34
C GLU A 935 33.35 -18.03 -7.71
N ILE A 936 33.27 -19.35 -7.55
CA ILE A 936 32.02 -20.07 -7.24
C ILE A 936 31.77 -20.29 -5.74
N GLY A 937 32.62 -19.71 -4.89
CA GLY A 937 32.56 -19.83 -3.45
C GLY A 937 31.25 -19.30 -2.85
N SER A 938 31.04 -19.67 -1.59
CA SER A 938 29.80 -19.40 -0.85
C SER A 938 29.69 -17.95 -0.35
N THR A 939 30.80 -17.22 -0.28
CA THR A 939 30.88 -15.90 0.36
C THR A 939 30.89 -14.76 -0.67
N PRO A 940 30.02 -13.73 -0.54
CA PRO A 940 30.14 -12.51 -1.33
C PRO A 940 31.41 -11.72 -0.99
N PHE A 941 32.19 -11.34 -1.99
CA PHE A 941 33.38 -10.50 -1.82
C PHE A 941 33.04 -9.01 -1.93
N LYS A 942 34.03 -8.14 -1.69
CA LYS A 942 33.93 -6.69 -1.89
C LYS A 942 34.48 -6.29 -3.25
N VAL A 943 34.01 -5.16 -3.79
CA VAL A 943 34.56 -4.59 -5.02
C VAL A 943 36.04 -4.25 -4.82
N GLY A 944 36.87 -4.74 -5.73
CA GLY A 944 38.33 -4.65 -5.72
C GLY A 944 39.01 -5.52 -4.67
N GLU A 945 38.29 -6.43 -4.01
CA GLU A 945 38.91 -7.40 -3.11
C GLU A 945 39.78 -8.38 -3.91
N VAL A 946 41.01 -8.59 -3.44
CA VAL A 946 41.98 -9.50 -4.07
C VAL A 946 42.11 -10.72 -3.20
N ARG A 947 41.92 -11.91 -3.78
CA ARG A 947 42.08 -13.19 -3.07
C ARG A 947 42.88 -14.21 -3.87
N PRO A 948 43.71 -15.02 -3.21
CA PRO A 948 44.28 -16.19 -3.84
C PRO A 948 43.17 -17.23 -4.06
N VAL A 949 43.06 -17.69 -5.31
CA VAL A 949 42.05 -18.65 -5.76
C VAL A 949 42.73 -19.83 -6.46
N LYS A 950 42.10 -20.99 -6.38
CA LYS A 950 42.52 -22.19 -7.10
C LYS A 950 41.73 -22.31 -8.42
N VAL A 951 42.43 -22.49 -9.53
CA VAL A 951 41.83 -22.72 -10.85
C VAL A 951 41.29 -24.14 -10.96
N LEU A 952 40.03 -24.27 -11.38
CA LEU A 952 39.31 -25.54 -11.50
C LEU A 952 39.08 -25.96 -12.96
N GLY A 953 38.91 -24.99 -13.86
CA GLY A 953 38.63 -25.21 -15.29
C GLY A 953 38.26 -23.90 -15.98
N ASP A 954 37.77 -23.99 -17.21
CA ASP A 954 37.37 -22.84 -18.04
C ASP A 954 36.12 -23.20 -18.86
N LEU A 955 35.24 -22.21 -19.08
CA LEU A 955 34.11 -22.27 -20.02
C LEU A 955 34.31 -21.22 -21.11
N GLN A 956 34.34 -21.68 -22.35
CA GLN A 956 34.63 -20.86 -23.52
C GLN A 956 33.36 -20.31 -24.14
N LEU A 957 33.08 -19.03 -23.93
CA LEU A 957 31.93 -18.31 -24.48
C LEU A 957 32.26 -17.71 -25.84
N ILE A 958 31.34 -17.84 -26.79
CA ILE A 958 31.39 -17.18 -28.09
C ILE A 958 30.39 -16.03 -28.07
N ASP A 959 30.88 -14.80 -27.92
CA ASP A 959 30.07 -13.58 -27.93
C ASP A 959 30.33 -12.81 -29.23
N GLN A 960 29.37 -12.79 -30.15
CA GLN A 960 29.44 -11.99 -31.38
C GLN A 960 30.72 -12.21 -32.24
N GLY A 961 31.30 -13.42 -32.18
CA GLY A 961 32.51 -13.79 -32.92
C GLY A 961 33.82 -13.63 -32.15
N GLU A 962 33.74 -13.14 -30.91
CA GLU A 962 34.82 -13.08 -29.94
C GLU A 962 34.75 -14.30 -29.01
N LEU A 963 35.92 -14.87 -28.71
CA LEU A 963 36.13 -15.88 -27.69
C LEU A 963 36.37 -15.16 -26.37
N ASP A 964 35.54 -15.48 -25.41
CA ASP A 964 35.53 -14.91 -24.08
C ASP A 964 35.70 -16.08 -23.08
N HIS A 965 36.88 -16.18 -22.48
CA HIS A 965 37.22 -17.25 -21.56
C HIS A 965 36.70 -16.95 -20.16
N LYS A 966 35.87 -17.86 -19.61
CA LYS A 966 35.34 -17.75 -18.24
C LYS A 966 36.02 -18.76 -17.32
N ILE A 967 37.13 -18.35 -16.72
CA ILE A 967 37.91 -19.18 -15.81
C ILE A 967 37.10 -19.47 -14.53
N ILE A 968 36.93 -20.76 -14.21
CA ILE A 968 36.23 -21.20 -13.00
C ILE A 968 37.25 -21.38 -11.88
N VAL A 969 37.03 -20.68 -10.77
CA VAL A 969 37.94 -20.71 -9.62
C VAL A 969 37.19 -20.83 -8.30
N ILE A 970 37.90 -21.19 -7.24
CA ILE A 970 37.39 -21.13 -5.86
C ILE A 970 38.44 -20.51 -4.93
N ALA A 971 38.03 -19.63 -4.03
CA ALA A 971 38.93 -19.05 -3.04
C ALA A 971 39.52 -20.11 -2.11
N LEU A 972 40.81 -19.96 -1.77
CA LEU A 972 41.52 -20.94 -0.95
C LEU A 972 40.94 -21.09 0.46
N ASP A 973 40.30 -20.04 0.97
CA ASP A 973 39.69 -20.02 2.30
C ASP A 973 38.19 -20.37 2.29
N ASP A 974 37.62 -20.72 1.13
CA ASP A 974 36.26 -21.25 1.09
C ASP A 974 36.21 -22.66 1.72
N PRO A 975 35.18 -22.99 2.53
CA PRO A 975 35.07 -24.30 3.19
C PRO A 975 35.10 -25.51 2.24
N LEU A 976 34.69 -25.35 0.98
CA LEU A 976 34.67 -26.42 -0.02
C LEU A 976 35.96 -26.50 -0.83
N ALA A 977 36.88 -25.53 -0.71
CA ALA A 977 38.09 -25.46 -1.51
C ALA A 977 38.95 -26.72 -1.41
N ALA A 978 39.04 -27.33 -0.22
CA ALA A 978 39.81 -28.56 -0.02
C ALA A 978 39.25 -29.78 -0.78
N GLN A 979 37.96 -29.78 -1.12
CA GLN A 979 37.28 -30.90 -1.79
C GLN A 979 37.22 -30.77 -3.32
N LEU A 980 37.59 -29.58 -3.84
CA LEU A 980 37.48 -29.22 -5.26
C LEU A 980 38.87 -29.06 -5.86
N SER A 981 39.37 -30.05 -6.59
CA SER A 981 40.69 -29.96 -7.27
C SER A 981 40.54 -29.62 -8.75
N SER A 982 39.39 -29.91 -9.34
CA SER A 982 39.06 -29.59 -10.73
C SER A 982 37.56 -29.38 -10.92
N ALA A 983 37.15 -28.85 -12.08
CA ALA A 983 35.73 -28.73 -12.42
C ALA A 983 34.99 -30.09 -12.47
N ALA A 984 35.71 -31.20 -12.66
CA ALA A 984 35.13 -32.55 -12.61
C ALA A 984 34.68 -32.97 -11.20
N ASP A 985 35.13 -32.28 -10.14
CA ASP A 985 34.65 -32.50 -8.77
C ASP A 985 33.29 -31.82 -8.51
N LEU A 986 32.89 -30.85 -9.34
CA LEU A 986 31.69 -30.03 -9.11
C LEU A 986 30.40 -30.85 -9.03
N PRO A 987 30.11 -31.82 -9.93
CA PRO A 987 28.86 -32.60 -9.83
C PRO A 987 28.72 -33.35 -8.50
N ARG A 988 29.84 -33.72 -7.87
CA ARG A 988 29.89 -34.44 -6.59
C ARG A 988 29.80 -33.49 -5.39
N VAL A 989 30.54 -32.37 -5.41
CA VAL A 989 30.67 -31.45 -4.26
C VAL A 989 29.63 -30.33 -4.28
N MET A 990 29.26 -29.85 -5.47
CA MET A 990 28.29 -28.78 -5.73
C MET A 990 27.30 -29.19 -6.86
N PRO A 991 26.40 -30.16 -6.61
CA PRO A 991 25.51 -30.68 -7.64
C PRO A 991 24.71 -29.58 -8.35
N GLY A 992 24.66 -29.61 -9.68
CA GLY A 992 23.95 -28.62 -10.51
C GLY A 992 24.73 -27.32 -10.78
N MET A 993 25.95 -27.15 -10.25
CA MET A 993 26.73 -25.91 -10.41
C MET A 993 27.14 -25.66 -11.87
N VAL A 994 27.61 -26.69 -12.58
CA VAL A 994 28.05 -26.56 -13.98
C VAL A 994 26.88 -26.17 -14.87
N GLU A 995 25.74 -26.84 -14.70
CA GLU A 995 24.51 -26.58 -15.44
C GLU A 995 24.03 -25.15 -15.21
N LYS A 996 24.09 -24.66 -13.97
CA LYS A 996 23.75 -23.27 -13.62
C LYS A 996 24.70 -22.25 -14.28
N LEU A 997 26.01 -22.52 -14.29
CA LEU A 997 27.00 -21.63 -14.93
C LEU A 997 26.79 -21.57 -16.45
N VAL A 998 26.62 -22.73 -17.08
CA VAL A 998 26.35 -22.85 -18.51
C VAL A 998 25.06 -22.11 -18.88
N GLU A 999 23.97 -22.36 -18.15
CA GLU A 999 22.70 -21.67 -18.39
C GLU A 999 22.86 -20.15 -18.23
N TRP A 1000 23.49 -19.70 -17.14
CA TRP A 1000 23.73 -18.28 -16.91
C TRP A 1000 24.46 -17.64 -18.09
N LEU A 1001 25.59 -18.21 -18.52
CA LEU A 1001 26.39 -17.69 -19.63
C LEU A 1001 25.62 -17.66 -20.96
N LYS A 1002 24.76 -18.65 -21.22
CA LYS A 1002 23.91 -18.69 -22.40
C LYS A 1002 22.81 -17.62 -22.36
N MET A 1003 22.22 -17.38 -21.18
CA MET A 1003 20.95 -16.68 -21.07
C MET A 1003 21.04 -15.23 -20.58
N TYR A 1004 22.10 -14.82 -19.88
CA TYR A 1004 22.13 -13.53 -19.16
C TYR A 1004 21.96 -12.27 -20.04
N LYS A 1005 22.21 -12.37 -21.35
CA LYS A 1005 22.04 -11.30 -22.34
C LYS A 1005 20.68 -11.31 -23.05
N THR A 1006 19.85 -12.34 -22.86
CA THR A 1006 18.58 -12.49 -23.57
C THR A 1006 17.54 -11.45 -23.17
N THR A 1007 17.50 -11.09 -21.89
CA THR A 1007 16.64 -10.01 -21.36
C THR A 1007 17.07 -8.62 -21.83
N ASP A 1008 18.28 -8.50 -22.37
CA ASP A 1008 18.80 -7.31 -23.04
C ASP A 1008 18.41 -7.25 -24.54
N GLY A 1009 17.63 -8.21 -25.02
CA GLY A 1009 17.18 -8.34 -26.41
C GLY A 1009 18.23 -8.97 -27.35
N LYS A 1010 19.27 -9.62 -26.80
CA LYS A 1010 20.25 -10.37 -27.59
C LYS A 1010 19.81 -11.84 -27.73
N ASP A 1011 20.36 -12.54 -28.71
CA ASP A 1011 20.18 -13.98 -28.86
C ASP A 1011 20.87 -14.76 -27.73
N VAL A 1012 20.54 -16.05 -27.62
CA VAL A 1012 21.19 -16.98 -26.69
C VAL A 1012 22.66 -17.13 -27.09
N ASN A 1013 23.58 -16.94 -26.14
CA ASN A 1013 25.01 -17.11 -26.42
C ASN A 1013 25.35 -18.58 -26.66
N VAL A 1014 26.46 -18.79 -27.37
CA VAL A 1014 26.97 -20.13 -27.68
C VAL A 1014 28.23 -20.39 -26.86
N LEU A 1015 28.35 -21.59 -26.29
CA LEU A 1015 29.60 -22.08 -25.70
C LEU A 1015 30.29 -23.01 -26.69
N ALA A 1016 31.63 -23.03 -26.70
CA ALA A 1016 32.37 -24.04 -27.47
C ALA A 1016 32.11 -25.46 -26.94
N SER A 1017 31.87 -25.58 -25.63
CA SER A 1017 31.50 -26.81 -24.94
C SER A 1017 30.71 -26.46 -23.67
N ASP A 1018 29.66 -27.25 -23.38
CA ASP A 1018 28.92 -27.16 -22.11
C ASP A 1018 29.67 -27.85 -20.96
N THR A 1019 30.74 -28.60 -21.25
CA THR A 1019 31.61 -29.20 -20.24
C THR A 1019 32.84 -28.32 -20.02
N PRO A 1020 33.15 -27.90 -18.78
CA PRO A 1020 34.35 -27.14 -18.47
C PRO A 1020 35.63 -27.89 -18.86
N THR A 1021 36.66 -27.14 -19.26
CA THR A 1021 37.97 -27.71 -19.59
C THR A 1021 38.73 -28.19 -18.34
N THR A 1022 39.84 -28.91 -18.55
CA THR A 1022 40.72 -29.36 -17.46
C THR A 1022 41.50 -28.21 -16.85
N VAL A 1023 41.97 -28.37 -15.60
CA VAL A 1023 42.85 -27.40 -14.93
C VAL A 1023 44.08 -27.06 -15.79
N GLN A 1024 44.67 -28.06 -16.43
CA GLN A 1024 45.84 -27.86 -17.29
C GLN A 1024 45.51 -26.98 -18.50
N ALA A 1025 44.36 -27.19 -19.14
CA ALA A 1025 43.92 -26.37 -20.27
C ALA A 1025 43.64 -24.92 -19.83
N ALA A 1026 42.89 -24.74 -18.75
CA ALA A 1026 42.59 -23.42 -18.18
C ALA A 1026 43.87 -22.67 -17.76
N MET A 1027 44.81 -23.33 -17.09
CA MET A 1027 46.10 -22.72 -16.76
C MET A 1027 46.96 -22.44 -17.99
N GLY A 1028 46.79 -23.19 -19.07
CA GLY A 1028 47.38 -22.88 -20.38
C GLY A 1028 46.92 -21.51 -20.88
N VAL A 1029 45.61 -21.27 -20.87
CA VAL A 1029 45.00 -19.97 -21.23
C VAL A 1029 45.51 -18.85 -20.32
N VAL A 1030 45.50 -19.05 -19.00
CA VAL A 1030 46.01 -18.06 -18.03
C VAL A 1030 47.45 -17.63 -18.34
N ASN A 1031 48.33 -18.60 -18.61
CA ASN A 1031 49.73 -18.31 -18.95
C ASN A 1031 49.89 -17.66 -20.32
N GLU A 1032 49.08 -18.05 -21.31
CA GLU A 1032 49.08 -17.43 -22.64
C GLU A 1032 48.67 -15.95 -22.53
N CYS A 1033 47.55 -15.65 -21.89
CA CYS A 1033 47.06 -14.29 -21.69
C CYS A 1033 48.02 -13.46 -20.83
N HIS A 1034 48.71 -14.06 -19.86
CA HIS A 1034 49.76 -13.37 -19.09
C HIS A 1034 50.96 -12.99 -19.98
N ASN A 1035 51.36 -13.88 -20.90
CA ASN A 1035 52.42 -13.59 -21.85
C ASN A 1035 51.99 -12.54 -22.89
N SER A 1036 50.74 -12.57 -23.34
CA SER A 1036 50.15 -11.54 -24.20
C SER A 1036 50.12 -10.19 -23.51
N TRP A 1037 49.73 -10.12 -22.23
CA TRP A 1037 49.80 -8.90 -21.43
C TRP A 1037 51.23 -8.36 -21.30
N LYS A 1038 52.24 -9.22 -21.07
CA LYS A 1038 53.64 -8.79 -21.04
C LYS A 1038 54.07 -8.13 -22.36
N LYS A 1039 53.68 -8.71 -23.50
CA LYS A 1039 53.96 -8.14 -24.83
C LYS A 1039 53.23 -6.81 -25.01
N LEU A 1040 51.97 -6.73 -24.58
CA LEU A 1040 51.16 -5.52 -24.64
C LEU A 1040 51.82 -4.36 -23.87
N VAL A 1041 52.21 -4.59 -22.62
CA VAL A 1041 52.86 -3.56 -21.78
C VAL A 1041 54.23 -3.19 -22.35
N ALA A 1042 55.00 -4.16 -22.84
CA ALA A 1042 56.30 -3.91 -23.47
C ALA A 1042 56.22 -3.08 -24.77
N ALA A 1043 55.07 -3.11 -25.47
CA ALA A 1043 54.85 -2.31 -26.68
C ALA A 1043 54.67 -0.80 -26.38
N GLY A 1044 54.38 -0.44 -25.12
CA GLY A 1044 54.29 0.94 -24.64
C GLY A 1044 53.00 1.70 -25.03
N PRO A 1045 52.81 2.92 -24.51
CA PRO A 1045 51.59 3.71 -24.75
C PRO A 1045 51.49 4.16 -26.22
N GLY A 1046 50.40 3.81 -26.91
CA GLY A 1046 50.08 4.34 -28.25
C GLY A 1046 49.57 3.33 -29.30
N THR A 1047 49.64 2.03 -29.03
CA THR A 1047 49.28 0.97 -29.99
C THR A 1047 47.83 0.50 -29.91
N THR A 1048 47.20 0.59 -28.73
CA THR A 1048 45.86 0.00 -28.46
C THR A 1048 44.82 0.98 -27.93
N GLY A 1049 45.22 2.21 -27.57
CA GLY A 1049 44.35 3.19 -26.90
C GLY A 1049 44.03 2.84 -25.43
N PHE A 1050 44.71 1.85 -24.86
CA PHE A 1050 44.66 1.54 -23.43
C PHE A 1050 45.60 2.44 -22.64
N TRP A 1051 45.29 2.62 -21.36
CA TRP A 1051 46.26 3.14 -20.41
C TRP A 1051 47.15 1.98 -19.97
N LEU A 1052 48.43 2.06 -20.34
CA LEU A 1052 49.47 1.10 -20.01
C LEU A 1052 50.50 1.77 -19.10
N LYS A 1053 51.08 1.00 -18.18
CA LYS A 1053 52.07 1.50 -17.22
C LYS A 1053 53.44 1.74 -17.86
#